data_AF-A0A926F8L2-F1
#
_entry.id   AF-A0A926F8L2-F1
#
_cell.length_a   1.000
_cell.length_b   1.000
_cell.length_c   1.000
_cell.angle_alpha   90.00
_cell.angle_beta   90.00
_cell.angle_gamma   90.00
#
_symmetry.space_group_name_H-M   'P 1'
#
loop_
_entity.id
_entity.type
_entity.pdbx_description
1 polymer ?
#
loop_
_entity_poly.entity_id
_entity_poly.type
_entity_poly.pdbx_seq_one_letter_code
_entity_poly.pdbx_strand_id
1 'polypeptide(L)'
;MKKIFTSLLTVVLVFTNAFALNNIKSVWANVPVTRGDEDYSPYKNADGKRIANITVDYGEKSSGEVKSVAAVFGADGALKSISSDLLKAENGRYTGSYNVEISETEDETVKFFCLDKDTLTPGAKAETYAKSDFYSLTQYSVLNDTDDYKYRTHVSFGNGIPDMILPKSDGIFAVTDEVSANSGSKVMKVSGKQKDSDSWIIEAKNIDRNTKTLDFSCYVRLPEDKTKAINFQVEAFVPFNSTDGTVTKMKCIKPKANGTNSEWVSVKNNVWTKIYVTLDLSGFDLSQPNDATYKNVFFGLRNGSDTNVSPTVANRTDFYVDDITLTADTYGRYFDDSIDAEIEEISDKTKLGYRFAFENVTTDNLTTANTAEYAITTDTAHTGARSLKVYNRTSDTGTAAVTFSNPPSDMTSLDFSCYLKLGGSKTQNVNFWIEACVPYYLKDGTQKSSYFNVNPEGKTSPYVSISKNGWTRINGTLDLSDYDFSNPKDSAKTEIFIRIRNGTDKNDGKNNKCDYYIDDFYVVSNVSGAFWDDMDYVNPKIPDTVSKTAYKTMPIETEPQNIPNLKDVYKDYFKIGACIWTGTESDTSKFGKLIKKHFNSLVNDGIMKMPSILKIQNDGTLDYDYTDVDKFMDWASGNGFDDVVGHTFFWETLNWCSYSLKNPSNTLSANADDYKNRETLLSFMKEYITNVMKHCEGDGGADEYVHNGTSYNPENWHISAWDVVNEAVWGMTAPTPESGNKDKISYAHVKGNNPYYAYYDLIGADYIKYAFKYASECKTANNYTTELRYNDYDLYCENKQYADYFNAKADGVYYLIRGLLDEGIEVNTVGFQSHYYSNYADGVNVKFYNPANTTRFYTFDDFLEHTEYLLDKWISLGLDLNITELDIQAMARLDGNAKLNLYANGITKSAEKNQTRMYAELFKRYKERKDSITRVTFWSPADKHQYYDLRNESVEYPGIFDRNCEAKPMYWAIINPEEYLKDPDGNYEKISEGTYPLMTSGN
;
A
#
# COMPACT_ATOMS: atom_id res chain seq x y z
N MET A 1 0.75 53.81 -23.99
CA MET A 1 0.04 54.06 -25.28
C MET A 1 0.11 52.88 -26.25
N LYS A 2 1.27 52.34 -26.65
CA LYS A 2 1.35 51.17 -27.57
C LYS A 2 0.58 49.93 -27.08
N LYS A 3 0.71 49.53 -25.81
CA LYS A 3 -0.05 48.41 -25.20
C LYS A 3 -1.57 48.67 -25.11
N ILE A 4 -1.98 49.93 -24.91
CA ILE A 4 -3.39 50.34 -24.91
C ILE A 4 -3.94 50.33 -26.34
N PHE A 5 -3.14 50.76 -27.33
CA PHE A 5 -3.51 50.73 -28.75
C PHE A 5 -3.62 49.30 -29.29
N THR A 6 -2.73 48.38 -28.90
CA THR A 6 -2.83 46.97 -29.30
C THR A 6 -4.07 46.31 -28.70
N SER A 7 -4.38 46.60 -27.43
CA SER A 7 -5.57 46.04 -26.76
C SER A 7 -6.87 46.64 -27.30
N LEU A 8 -6.90 47.94 -27.60
CA LEU A 8 -8.05 48.58 -28.26
C LEU A 8 -8.22 48.09 -29.71
N LEU A 9 -7.13 47.85 -30.46
CA LEU A 9 -7.23 47.36 -31.83
C LEU A 9 -7.78 45.92 -31.87
N THR A 10 -7.41 45.08 -30.91
CA THR A 10 -7.99 43.74 -30.74
C THR A 10 -9.47 43.80 -30.35
N VAL A 11 -9.85 44.69 -29.42
CA VAL A 11 -11.25 44.88 -29.02
C VAL A 11 -12.10 45.47 -30.16
N VAL A 12 -11.56 46.41 -30.94
CA VAL A 12 -12.24 47.00 -32.10
C VAL A 12 -12.36 45.99 -33.25
N LEU A 13 -11.37 45.12 -33.48
CA LEU A 13 -11.46 44.04 -34.47
C LEU A 13 -12.48 42.94 -34.09
N VAL A 14 -12.63 42.66 -32.80
CA VAL A 14 -13.62 41.69 -32.29
C VAL A 14 -15.05 42.25 -32.32
N PHE A 15 -15.23 43.55 -32.03
CA PHE A 15 -16.58 44.14 -31.94
C PHE A 15 -17.08 44.84 -33.22
N THR A 16 -16.23 45.40 -34.09
CA THR A 16 -16.73 45.97 -35.37
C THR A 16 -17.16 44.90 -36.39
N ASN A 17 -16.77 43.65 -36.18
CA ASN A 17 -17.26 42.51 -36.93
C ASN A 17 -18.51 41.85 -36.32
N ALA A 18 -19.09 42.39 -35.23
CA ALA A 18 -20.27 41.81 -34.57
C ALA A 18 -21.52 41.70 -35.47
N PHE A 19 -21.60 42.47 -36.57
CA PHE A 19 -22.63 42.31 -37.60
C PHE A 19 -22.28 41.30 -38.72
N ALA A 20 -21.05 40.82 -38.77
CA ALA A 20 -20.55 39.79 -39.68
C ALA A 20 -20.25 38.43 -38.97
N LEU A 21 -20.53 38.31 -37.67
CA LEU A 21 -20.23 37.14 -36.82
C LEU A 21 -21.12 35.89 -37.07
N ASN A 22 -22.06 35.92 -38.01
CA ASN A 22 -22.86 34.74 -38.35
C ASN A 22 -22.05 33.62 -39.05
N ASN A 23 -20.75 33.80 -39.32
CA ASN A 23 -19.91 32.86 -40.06
C ASN A 23 -18.55 32.54 -39.40
N ILE A 24 -18.33 32.85 -38.12
CA ILE A 24 -17.16 32.32 -37.39
C ILE A 24 -17.52 30.95 -36.82
N LYS A 25 -16.70 29.93 -37.08
CA LYS A 25 -16.76 28.63 -36.43
C LYS A 25 -16.50 28.80 -34.92
N SER A 26 -17.55 29.04 -34.12
CA SER A 26 -17.45 29.12 -32.66
C SER A 26 -18.00 27.84 -32.03
N VAL A 27 -17.17 27.15 -31.23
CA VAL A 27 -17.64 26.11 -30.31
C VAL A 27 -18.03 26.79 -29.00
N TRP A 28 -19.22 26.50 -28.47
CA TRP A 28 -19.68 27.06 -27.20
C TRP A 28 -19.62 25.99 -26.12
N ALA A 29 -18.62 26.06 -25.24
CA ALA A 29 -18.65 25.35 -23.96
C ALA A 29 -19.18 26.33 -22.90
N ASN A 30 -20.38 26.06 -22.37
CA ASN A 30 -20.86 26.72 -21.16
C ASN A 30 -20.38 25.88 -19.97
N VAL A 31 -19.45 26.42 -19.19
CA VAL A 31 -19.15 25.93 -17.86
C VAL A 31 -19.91 26.81 -16.88
N PRO A 32 -21.14 26.43 -16.45
CA PRO A 32 -21.74 27.03 -15.27
C PRO A 32 -20.81 26.75 -14.09
N VAL A 33 -20.32 27.83 -13.49
CA VAL A 33 -19.52 27.73 -12.27
C VAL A 33 -20.44 28.11 -11.12
N THR A 34 -20.81 27.12 -10.33
CA THR A 34 -21.43 27.35 -9.02
C THR A 34 -20.33 27.38 -7.97
N ARG A 35 -20.43 28.28 -6.97
CA ARG A 35 -19.45 28.42 -5.88
C ARG A 35 -19.14 27.11 -5.12
N GLY A 36 -19.93 26.06 -5.32
CA GLY A 36 -19.72 24.72 -4.75
C GLY A 36 -18.65 23.87 -5.46
N ASP A 37 -18.27 24.19 -6.70
CA ASP A 37 -17.28 23.43 -7.48
C ASP A 37 -15.82 23.91 -7.26
N GLU A 38 -15.59 24.74 -6.24
CA GLU A 38 -14.28 25.36 -5.97
C GLU A 38 -13.41 24.47 -5.07
N ASP A 39 -12.33 23.90 -5.64
CA ASP A 39 -11.18 23.49 -4.83
C ASP A 39 -10.46 24.73 -4.26
N TYR A 40 -10.04 24.58 -3.01
CA TYR A 40 -9.47 25.52 -2.04
C TYR A 40 -8.82 26.84 -2.52
N SER A 41 -9.18 27.91 -1.79
CA SER A 41 -8.54 29.24 -1.65
C SER A 41 -8.73 30.28 -2.78
N PRO A 42 -9.02 31.57 -2.46
CA PRO A 42 -9.12 32.64 -3.44
C PRO A 42 -7.86 33.53 -3.58
N TYR A 43 -7.25 33.54 -4.76
CA TYR A 43 -6.15 34.43 -5.16
C TYR A 43 -6.75 35.73 -5.62
N LYS A 44 -6.30 36.82 -5.00
CA LYS A 44 -6.55 38.17 -5.49
C LYS A 44 -5.31 38.62 -6.27
N ASN A 45 -5.50 39.20 -7.46
CA ASN A 45 -4.41 39.87 -8.15
C ASN A 45 -3.94 41.11 -7.35
N ALA A 46 -2.86 41.74 -7.81
CA ALA A 46 -2.28 42.92 -7.13
C ALA A 46 -3.27 44.10 -6.92
N ASP A 47 -4.41 44.11 -7.62
CA ASP A 47 -5.47 45.10 -7.50
C ASP A 47 -6.64 44.64 -6.59
N GLY A 48 -6.48 43.51 -5.89
CA GLY A 48 -7.46 42.98 -4.94
C GLY A 48 -8.64 42.24 -5.58
N LYS A 49 -8.55 41.86 -6.87
CA LYS A 49 -9.63 41.17 -7.59
C LYS A 49 -9.40 39.67 -7.69
N ARG A 50 -10.46 38.89 -7.49
CA ARG A 50 -10.44 37.42 -7.49
C ARG A 50 -10.13 36.86 -8.89
N ILE A 51 -9.28 35.83 -8.97
CA ILE A 51 -8.85 35.20 -10.23
C ILE A 51 -9.17 33.70 -10.23
N ALA A 52 -9.72 33.20 -11.34
CA ALA A 52 -9.79 31.78 -11.66
C ALA A 52 -8.73 31.39 -12.69
N ASN A 53 -8.15 30.21 -12.53
CA ASN A 53 -7.43 29.49 -13.56
C ASN A 53 -8.39 28.52 -14.26
N ILE A 54 -8.53 28.66 -15.58
CA ILE A 54 -9.28 27.75 -16.44
C ILE A 54 -8.26 26.97 -17.25
N THR A 55 -8.16 25.67 -17.04
CA THR A 55 -7.35 24.79 -17.88
C THR A 55 -8.25 24.02 -18.82
N VAL A 56 -7.88 23.99 -20.10
CA VAL A 56 -8.63 23.32 -21.16
C VAL A 56 -7.73 22.26 -21.81
N ASP A 57 -8.24 21.05 -21.96
CA ASP A 57 -7.68 19.96 -22.76
C ASP A 57 -8.75 19.51 -23.77
N TYR A 58 -8.51 19.53 -25.09
CA TYR A 58 -9.52 19.04 -26.04
C TYR A 58 -8.98 18.72 -27.45
N GLY A 59 -9.74 17.90 -28.19
CA GLY A 59 -9.58 17.67 -29.64
C GLY A 59 -8.59 16.55 -29.98
N GLU A 60 -9.08 15.40 -30.43
CA GLU A 60 -8.22 14.27 -30.82
C GLU A 60 -7.55 14.46 -32.19
N LYS A 61 -6.29 14.01 -32.31
CA LYS A 61 -5.44 14.11 -33.51
C LYS A 61 -5.07 15.55 -33.92
N SER A 62 -4.98 16.43 -32.93
CA SER A 62 -4.60 17.83 -33.08
C SER A 62 -3.09 18.00 -33.32
N SER A 63 -2.67 18.97 -34.14
CA SER A 63 -1.26 19.33 -34.35
C SER A 63 -1.08 20.85 -34.51
N GLY A 64 0.06 21.39 -34.06
CA GLY A 64 0.36 22.82 -34.12
C GLY A 64 -0.17 23.65 -32.94
N GLU A 65 -0.23 24.96 -33.11
CA GLU A 65 -0.73 25.91 -32.10
C GLU A 65 -1.98 26.64 -32.61
N VAL A 66 -2.99 26.77 -31.77
CA VAL A 66 -4.27 27.45 -32.08
C VAL A 66 -4.46 28.63 -31.13
N LYS A 67 -4.83 29.80 -31.66
CA LYS A 67 -5.13 30.96 -30.80
C LYS A 67 -6.43 30.71 -30.06
N SER A 68 -6.52 31.17 -28.82
CA SER A 68 -7.69 30.89 -28.00
C SER A 68 -7.95 31.99 -26.99
N VAL A 69 -9.19 32.04 -26.50
CA VAL A 69 -9.67 33.05 -25.58
C VAL A 69 -10.62 32.41 -24.57
N ALA A 70 -10.40 32.65 -23.28
CA ALA A 70 -11.35 32.40 -22.21
C ALA A 70 -12.02 33.71 -21.78
N ALA A 71 -13.33 33.71 -21.58
CA ALA A 71 -14.10 34.89 -21.20
C ALA A 71 -15.11 34.57 -20.09
N VAL A 72 -15.22 35.44 -19.11
CA VAL A 72 -16.16 35.35 -17.99
C VAL A 72 -17.30 36.31 -18.22
N PHE A 73 -18.53 35.82 -18.08
CA PHE A 73 -19.76 36.61 -18.15
C PHE A 73 -20.46 36.56 -16.79
N GLY A 74 -20.96 37.71 -16.33
CA GLY A 74 -21.76 37.81 -15.12
C GLY A 74 -23.15 37.19 -15.29
N ALA A 75 -23.89 37.08 -14.19
CA ALA A 75 -25.27 36.60 -14.18
C ALA A 75 -26.22 37.43 -15.08
N ASP A 76 -25.90 38.69 -15.34
CA ASP A 76 -26.61 39.59 -16.26
C ASP A 76 -26.25 39.36 -17.74
N GLY A 77 -25.33 38.44 -18.03
CA GLY A 77 -24.80 38.16 -19.36
C GLY A 77 -23.78 39.17 -19.86
N ALA A 78 -23.34 40.13 -19.03
CA ALA A 78 -22.30 41.09 -19.41
C ALA A 78 -20.90 40.47 -19.29
N LEU A 79 -20.01 40.79 -20.25
CA LEU A 79 -18.62 40.34 -20.22
C LEU A 79 -17.88 41.02 -19.05
N LYS A 80 -17.34 40.22 -18.13
CA LYS A 80 -16.61 40.67 -16.93
C LYS A 80 -15.10 40.63 -17.13
N SER A 81 -14.59 39.58 -17.74
CA SER A 81 -13.15 39.33 -17.87
C SER A 81 -12.84 38.50 -19.10
N ILE A 82 -11.63 38.65 -19.63
CA ILE A 82 -11.16 37.92 -20.81
C ILE A 82 -9.65 37.69 -20.73
N SER A 83 -9.21 36.50 -21.14
CA SER A 83 -7.82 36.09 -21.18
C SER A 83 -7.57 35.31 -22.48
N SER A 84 -6.44 35.52 -23.13
CA SER A 84 -6.13 34.89 -24.42
C SER A 84 -4.75 34.27 -24.40
N ASP A 85 -4.62 33.08 -24.97
CA ASP A 85 -3.34 32.37 -25.10
C ASP A 85 -3.33 31.44 -26.33
N LEU A 86 -2.21 30.77 -26.56
CA LEU A 86 -2.04 29.72 -27.56
C LEU A 86 -2.28 28.36 -26.91
N LEU A 87 -3.24 27.61 -27.46
CA LEU A 87 -3.38 26.19 -27.19
C LEU A 87 -2.32 25.43 -27.96
N LYS A 88 -1.63 24.51 -27.30
CA LYS A 88 -0.57 23.69 -27.90
C LYS A 88 -1.04 22.25 -28.03
N ALA A 89 -0.73 21.62 -29.16
CA ALA A 89 -1.00 20.21 -29.33
C ALA A 89 0.02 19.37 -28.53
N GLU A 90 -0.43 18.76 -27.44
CA GLU A 90 0.30 17.80 -26.60
C GLU A 90 -0.44 16.46 -26.63
N ASN A 91 0.27 15.36 -26.92
CA ASN A 91 -0.31 14.00 -27.03
C ASN A 91 -1.52 13.90 -27.97
N GLY A 92 -1.53 14.69 -29.05
CA GLY A 92 -2.63 14.71 -30.01
C GLY A 92 -3.89 15.44 -29.52
N ARG A 93 -3.81 16.21 -28.43
CA ARG A 93 -4.85 17.09 -27.89
C ARG A 93 -4.36 18.52 -27.67
N TYR A 94 -5.24 19.51 -27.75
CA TYR A 94 -4.93 20.91 -27.46
C TYR A 94 -5.04 21.20 -25.96
N THR A 95 -3.94 21.63 -25.33
CA THR A 95 -3.89 22.00 -23.91
C THR A 95 -3.57 23.50 -23.72
N GLY A 96 -4.11 24.13 -22.68
CA GLY A 96 -3.78 25.51 -22.28
C GLY A 96 -4.49 26.00 -21.02
N SER A 97 -3.93 27.02 -20.35
CA SER A 97 -4.45 27.56 -19.08
C SER A 97 -4.64 29.08 -19.13
N TYR A 98 -5.75 29.58 -18.58
CA TYR A 98 -6.16 30.99 -18.67
C TYR A 98 -6.48 31.53 -17.28
N ASN A 99 -5.82 32.61 -16.89
CA ASN A 99 -6.19 33.36 -15.69
C ASN A 99 -7.21 34.45 -16.04
N VAL A 100 -8.39 34.41 -15.44
CA VAL A 100 -9.48 35.39 -15.64
C VAL A 100 -9.97 35.95 -14.31
N GLU A 101 -10.22 37.26 -14.26
CA GLU A 101 -10.95 37.87 -13.14
C GLU A 101 -12.38 37.33 -13.03
N ILE A 102 -12.81 37.02 -11.81
CA ILE A 102 -14.14 36.51 -11.48
C ILE A 102 -14.78 37.34 -10.36
N SER A 103 -16.09 37.29 -10.22
CA SER A 103 -16.84 37.99 -9.17
C SER A 103 -16.62 37.38 -7.78
N GLU A 104 -16.73 38.23 -6.74
CA GLU A 104 -16.70 37.78 -5.34
C GLU A 104 -18.06 37.22 -4.87
N THR A 105 -19.18 37.58 -5.53
CA THR A 105 -20.54 37.36 -4.99
C THR A 105 -21.58 36.87 -5.98
N GLU A 106 -21.27 36.72 -7.26
CA GLU A 106 -22.27 36.38 -8.30
C GLU A 106 -21.96 35.04 -8.97
N ASP A 107 -23.01 34.32 -9.39
CA ASP A 107 -22.87 33.15 -10.27
C ASP A 107 -22.41 33.64 -11.66
N GLU A 108 -21.43 32.97 -12.26
CA GLU A 108 -20.80 33.39 -13.51
C GLU A 108 -20.80 32.26 -14.55
N THR A 109 -20.73 32.64 -15.82
CA THR A 109 -20.56 31.70 -16.93
C THR A 109 -19.22 31.93 -17.59
N VAL A 110 -18.40 30.89 -17.61
CA VAL A 110 -17.16 30.87 -18.37
C VAL A 110 -17.44 30.36 -19.78
N LYS A 111 -16.89 31.06 -20.77
CA LYS A 111 -16.94 30.67 -22.19
C LYS A 111 -15.54 30.61 -22.76
N PHE A 112 -15.27 29.55 -23.51
CA PHE A 112 -13.99 29.31 -24.15
C PHE A 112 -14.12 29.37 -25.68
N PHE A 113 -13.15 29.99 -26.35
CA PHE A 113 -13.14 30.23 -27.79
C PHE A 113 -11.81 29.79 -28.39
N CYS A 114 -11.88 29.03 -29.48
CA CYS A 114 -10.73 28.56 -30.25
C CYS A 114 -10.76 29.23 -31.63
N LEU A 115 -9.67 29.88 -32.01
CA LEU A 115 -9.51 30.69 -33.21
C LEU A 115 -8.50 29.97 -34.13
N ASP A 116 -9.02 29.31 -35.16
CA ASP A 116 -8.19 28.64 -36.16
C ASP A 116 -7.38 29.66 -36.99
N LYS A 117 -6.15 29.27 -37.35
CA LYS A 117 -5.13 30.08 -38.02
C LYS A 117 -5.52 30.52 -39.43
N ASP A 118 -6.40 29.75 -40.13
CA ASP A 118 -6.66 29.93 -41.56
C ASP A 118 -8.15 30.09 -41.97
N THR A 119 -9.13 30.19 -41.05
CA THR A 119 -10.58 30.11 -41.37
C THR A 119 -11.42 31.38 -41.16
N LEU A 120 -10.85 32.59 -41.26
CA LEU A 120 -11.64 33.81 -41.50
C LEU A 120 -12.13 33.90 -42.96
N THR A 121 -12.80 32.85 -43.47
CA THR A 121 -13.45 32.85 -44.79
C THR A 121 -14.97 32.73 -44.64
N PRO A 122 -15.77 33.62 -45.26
CA PRO A 122 -17.22 33.55 -45.19
C PRO A 122 -17.74 32.24 -45.83
N GLY A 123 -18.46 31.42 -45.07
CA GLY A 123 -19.28 30.31 -45.61
C GLY A 123 -18.96 28.89 -45.13
N ALA A 124 -18.10 28.68 -44.14
CA ALA A 124 -17.90 27.34 -43.55
C ALA A 124 -19.06 26.97 -42.61
N LYS A 125 -19.61 25.75 -42.74
CA LYS A 125 -20.63 25.22 -41.82
C LYS A 125 -20.04 25.04 -40.41
N ALA A 126 -20.84 25.34 -39.39
CA ALA A 126 -20.54 25.07 -37.99
C ALA A 126 -20.59 23.55 -37.72
N GLU A 127 -19.53 23.00 -37.13
CA GLU A 127 -19.62 21.71 -36.44
C GLU A 127 -19.95 22.01 -34.97
N THR A 128 -20.95 21.32 -34.45
CA THR A 128 -21.40 21.43 -33.05
C THR A 128 -20.76 20.27 -32.28
N TYR A 129 -19.84 20.55 -31.37
CA TYR A 129 -19.37 19.57 -30.40
C TYR A 129 -20.35 19.50 -29.23
N ALA A 130 -20.56 18.32 -28.66
CA ALA A 130 -21.52 18.15 -27.57
C ALA A 130 -20.96 18.73 -26.27
N LYS A 131 -21.85 19.21 -25.38
CA LYS A 131 -21.48 19.72 -24.04
C LYS A 131 -20.61 18.73 -23.24
N SER A 132 -20.78 17.43 -23.48
CA SER A 132 -20.02 16.32 -22.88
C SER A 132 -18.53 16.34 -23.21
N ASP A 133 -18.15 16.87 -24.37
CA ASP A 133 -16.79 16.72 -24.91
C ASP A 133 -15.79 17.69 -24.27
N PHE A 134 -16.30 18.72 -23.55
CA PHE A 134 -15.49 19.72 -22.86
C PHE A 134 -15.52 19.56 -21.33
N TYR A 135 -16.59 19.01 -20.75
CA TYR A 135 -16.78 18.95 -19.29
C TYR A 135 -15.81 17.99 -18.58
N SER A 136 -15.41 16.89 -19.23
CA SER A 136 -14.43 15.95 -18.66
C SER A 136 -12.97 16.41 -18.80
N LEU A 137 -12.73 17.51 -19.53
CA LEU A 137 -11.38 17.94 -19.92
C LEU A 137 -11.10 19.43 -19.64
N THR A 138 -12.03 20.14 -19.00
CA THR A 138 -11.83 21.53 -18.56
C THR A 138 -11.79 21.54 -17.04
N GLN A 139 -10.67 21.94 -16.45
CA GLN A 139 -10.53 22.12 -15.01
C GLN A 139 -10.63 23.60 -14.65
N TYR A 140 -11.43 23.91 -13.64
CA TYR A 140 -11.57 25.25 -13.06
C TYR A 140 -11.01 25.21 -11.65
N SER A 141 -9.96 25.98 -11.38
CA SER A 141 -9.38 26.11 -10.04
C SER A 141 -9.20 27.57 -9.68
N VAL A 142 -9.57 27.94 -8.47
CA VAL A 142 -9.27 29.28 -7.92
C VAL A 142 -7.88 29.18 -7.29
N LEU A 143 -6.95 30.07 -7.64
CA LEU A 143 -5.56 30.00 -7.15
C LEU A 143 -5.47 30.59 -5.73
N ASN A 144 -4.33 30.48 -5.01
CA ASN A 144 -4.19 30.74 -3.55
C ASN A 144 -4.10 32.20 -3.02
N ASP A 145 -4.75 32.51 -1.88
CA ASP A 145 -4.23 33.36 -0.79
C ASP A 145 -4.80 32.94 0.59
N THR A 146 -4.02 33.12 1.66
CA THR A 146 -4.11 32.41 2.96
C THR A 146 -5.19 32.87 3.96
N ASP A 147 -6.25 33.58 3.54
CA ASP A 147 -7.04 34.41 4.49
C ASP A 147 -8.60 34.26 4.49
N ASP A 148 -9.21 33.10 4.19
CA ASP A 148 -10.67 32.94 4.41
C ASP A 148 -11.09 31.55 4.94
N TYR A 149 -11.06 31.38 6.27
CA TYR A 149 -11.34 30.13 7.01
C TYR A 149 -12.78 30.01 7.56
N LYS A 150 -13.83 30.17 6.74
CA LYS A 150 -15.22 29.95 7.20
C LYS A 150 -15.62 28.46 7.13
N TYR A 151 -16.41 27.96 8.08
CA TYR A 151 -16.97 26.60 8.00
C TYR A 151 -17.82 26.46 6.74
N ARG A 152 -17.45 25.53 5.85
CA ARG A 152 -18.20 25.21 4.63
C ARG A 152 -18.20 23.71 4.36
N THR A 153 -19.37 23.14 4.13
CA THR A 153 -19.54 21.77 3.61
C THR A 153 -20.27 21.84 2.27
N HIS A 154 -19.78 21.11 1.27
CA HIS A 154 -20.43 20.93 -0.03
C HIS A 154 -20.50 19.44 -0.38
N VAL A 155 -21.64 18.98 -0.89
CA VAL A 155 -21.85 17.58 -1.25
C VAL A 155 -22.33 17.45 -2.69
N SER A 156 -21.58 16.68 -3.48
CA SER A 156 -21.95 16.16 -4.80
C SER A 156 -21.94 14.62 -4.78
N PHE A 157 -22.63 13.99 -5.74
CA PHE A 157 -22.93 12.54 -5.70
C PHE A 157 -22.15 11.70 -6.73
N GLY A 158 -21.14 12.27 -7.39
CA GLY A 158 -20.36 11.57 -8.43
C GLY A 158 -19.68 10.28 -7.93
N ASN A 159 -19.27 10.26 -6.66
CA ASN A 159 -18.53 9.17 -6.02
C ASN A 159 -19.38 8.31 -5.06
N GLY A 160 -20.70 8.47 -5.04
CA GLY A 160 -21.60 7.77 -4.10
C GLY A 160 -22.29 8.71 -3.10
N ILE A 161 -22.97 8.15 -2.09
CA ILE A 161 -23.57 8.93 -1.00
C ILE A 161 -22.51 9.08 0.11
N PRO A 162 -22.08 10.31 0.45
CA PRO A 162 -21.11 10.50 1.52
C PRO A 162 -21.67 10.14 2.90
N ASP A 163 -20.82 9.65 3.80
CA ASP A 163 -21.19 9.21 5.16
C ASP A 163 -21.85 10.30 6.03
N MET A 164 -21.67 11.58 5.68
CA MET A 164 -22.30 12.71 6.39
C MET A 164 -23.80 12.86 6.11
N ILE A 165 -24.34 12.17 5.09
CA ILE A 165 -25.78 12.13 4.81
C ILE A 165 -26.36 10.91 5.50
N LEU A 166 -27.08 11.14 6.59
CA LEU A 166 -27.65 10.09 7.41
C LEU A 166 -29.14 9.92 7.10
N PRO A 167 -29.63 8.69 6.89
CA PRO A 167 -31.06 8.43 6.77
C PRO A 167 -31.75 8.68 8.13
N LYS A 168 -32.83 9.48 8.12
CA LYS A 168 -33.61 9.79 9.33
C LYS A 168 -34.65 8.70 9.66
N SER A 169 -35.06 7.90 8.67
CA SER A 169 -35.98 6.76 8.79
C SER A 169 -36.02 5.96 7.46
N ASP A 170 -37.03 5.09 7.27
CA ASP A 170 -37.19 4.06 6.22
C ASP A 170 -37.16 4.51 4.73
N GLY A 171 -36.78 5.75 4.45
CA GLY A 171 -36.53 6.23 3.09
C GLY A 171 -35.34 5.52 2.44
N ILE A 172 -35.42 5.29 1.14
CA ILE A 172 -34.35 4.70 0.32
C ILE A 172 -33.62 5.83 -0.39
N PHE A 173 -32.30 5.90 -0.18
CA PHE A 173 -31.41 6.88 -0.78
C PHE A 173 -30.49 6.17 -1.76
N ALA A 174 -30.48 6.62 -3.02
CA ALA A 174 -29.64 6.02 -4.06
C ALA A 174 -29.02 7.10 -4.93
N VAL A 175 -27.74 6.96 -5.23
CA VAL A 175 -27.11 7.77 -6.29
C VAL A 175 -27.59 7.26 -7.65
N THR A 176 -27.94 8.19 -8.52
CA THR A 176 -28.48 7.87 -9.85
C THR A 176 -28.11 8.93 -10.88
N ASP A 177 -28.10 8.52 -12.14
CA ASP A 177 -27.98 9.33 -13.35
C ASP A 177 -29.31 9.39 -14.14
N GLU A 178 -30.41 8.93 -13.54
CA GLU A 178 -31.77 8.96 -14.12
C GLU A 178 -32.20 10.35 -14.60
N VAL A 179 -31.67 11.40 -13.98
CA VAL A 179 -31.90 12.79 -14.35
C VAL A 179 -30.58 13.54 -14.48
N SER A 180 -30.55 14.53 -15.37
CA SER A 180 -29.39 15.42 -15.48
C SER A 180 -29.13 16.13 -14.15
N ALA A 181 -27.91 15.96 -13.62
CA ALA A 181 -27.49 16.61 -12.39
C ALA A 181 -27.47 18.14 -12.53
N ASN A 182 -27.67 18.84 -11.41
CA ASN A 182 -27.55 20.29 -11.35
C ASN A 182 -26.06 20.69 -11.40
N SER A 183 -25.22 19.94 -10.68
CA SER A 183 -23.76 19.95 -10.77
C SER A 183 -23.20 18.52 -10.87
N GLY A 184 -21.95 18.37 -11.30
CA GLY A 184 -21.32 17.05 -11.40
C GLY A 184 -22.03 16.08 -12.38
N SER A 185 -21.91 14.78 -12.13
CA SER A 185 -22.35 13.72 -13.06
C SER A 185 -23.54 12.88 -12.57
N LYS A 186 -23.86 12.91 -11.28
CA LYS A 186 -24.91 12.08 -10.65
C LYS A 186 -25.61 12.85 -9.54
N VAL A 187 -26.81 12.40 -9.16
CA VAL A 187 -27.63 13.00 -8.10
C VAL A 187 -28.11 11.97 -7.09
N MET A 188 -28.58 12.41 -5.93
CA MET A 188 -29.25 11.53 -4.98
C MET A 188 -30.76 11.49 -5.22
N LYS A 189 -31.30 10.29 -5.43
CA LYS A 189 -32.74 10.02 -5.42
C LYS A 189 -33.17 9.61 -4.02
N VAL A 190 -34.20 10.28 -3.52
CA VAL A 190 -34.91 9.95 -2.27
C VAL A 190 -36.22 9.27 -2.65
N SER A 191 -36.41 8.02 -2.22
CA SER A 191 -37.54 7.18 -2.61
C SER A 191 -38.11 6.34 -1.47
N GLY A 192 -39.25 5.68 -1.68
CA GLY A 192 -39.80 4.70 -0.73
C GLY A 192 -40.39 5.27 0.56
N LYS A 193 -40.68 6.58 0.60
CA LYS A 193 -41.15 7.29 1.79
C LYS A 193 -42.50 6.76 2.30
N GLN A 194 -42.55 6.36 3.56
CA GLN A 194 -43.78 5.97 4.29
C GLN A 194 -44.37 7.14 5.08
N LYS A 195 -43.58 8.14 5.47
CA LYS A 195 -43.95 9.34 6.23
C LYS A 195 -43.26 10.57 5.63
N ASP A 196 -43.82 11.76 5.85
CA ASP A 196 -43.20 13.02 5.37
C ASP A 196 -41.78 13.22 5.93
N SER A 197 -41.54 12.73 7.16
CA SER A 197 -40.26 12.76 7.86
C SER A 197 -39.22 11.77 7.33
N ASP A 198 -39.59 10.87 6.41
CA ASP A 198 -38.67 9.90 5.81
C ASP A 198 -37.73 10.59 4.84
N SER A 199 -36.68 11.16 5.40
CA SER A 199 -35.72 11.97 4.67
C SER A 199 -34.32 11.73 5.20
N TRP A 200 -33.37 12.51 4.69
CA TRP A 200 -32.00 12.55 5.13
C TRP A 200 -31.78 13.73 6.08
N ILE A 201 -30.71 13.62 6.86
CA ILE A 201 -30.12 14.73 7.58
C ILE A 201 -28.65 14.86 7.19
N ILE A 202 -28.16 16.10 7.11
CA ILE A 202 -26.74 16.44 7.03
C ILE A 202 -26.34 17.13 8.33
N GLU A 203 -25.13 16.83 8.77
CA GLU A 203 -24.63 17.24 10.07
C GLU A 203 -23.63 18.40 9.97
N ALA A 204 -23.92 19.48 10.69
CA ALA A 204 -23.01 20.60 10.91
C ALA A 204 -22.14 20.28 12.15
N LYS A 205 -21.03 19.57 11.94
CA LYS A 205 -20.06 19.26 13.00
C LYS A 205 -19.17 20.46 13.30
N ASN A 206 -18.77 20.62 14.57
CA ASN A 206 -17.69 21.52 14.99
C ASN A 206 -17.91 23.00 14.60
N ILE A 207 -19.14 23.49 14.67
CA ILE A 207 -19.44 24.91 14.46
C ILE A 207 -18.90 25.73 15.64
N ASP A 208 -18.21 26.85 15.38
CA ASP A 208 -17.67 27.73 16.42
C ASP A 208 -18.78 28.20 17.37
N ARG A 209 -18.52 28.21 18.68
CA ARG A 209 -19.50 28.66 19.70
C ARG A 209 -20.04 30.07 19.47
N ASN A 210 -19.32 30.90 18.71
CA ASN A 210 -19.70 32.25 18.35
C ASN A 210 -20.54 32.32 17.06
N THR A 211 -20.83 31.18 16.41
CA THR A 211 -21.66 31.10 15.20
C THR A 211 -23.02 31.73 15.49
N LYS A 212 -23.37 32.78 14.75
CA LYS A 212 -24.69 33.44 14.90
C LYS A 212 -25.63 33.05 13.77
N THR A 213 -25.10 32.66 12.62
CA THR A 213 -25.92 32.20 11.51
C THR A 213 -25.33 31.00 10.79
N LEU A 214 -26.21 30.08 10.41
CA LEU A 214 -25.86 28.96 9.55
C LEU A 214 -26.74 28.92 8.31
N ASP A 215 -26.11 28.96 7.16
CA ASP A 215 -26.74 28.95 5.85
C ASP A 215 -26.75 27.53 5.29
N PHE A 216 -27.93 27.04 4.93
CA PHE A 216 -28.11 25.76 4.25
C PHE A 216 -28.73 26.01 2.87
N SER A 217 -28.23 25.34 1.84
CA SER A 217 -28.94 25.20 0.57
C SER A 217 -28.84 23.82 -0.03
N CYS A 218 -29.80 23.48 -0.87
CA CYS A 218 -29.72 22.37 -1.81
C CYS A 218 -30.56 22.67 -3.06
N TYR A 219 -30.36 21.91 -4.11
CA TYR A 219 -31.25 21.89 -5.27
C TYR A 219 -32.13 20.65 -5.21
N VAL A 220 -33.41 20.83 -5.54
CA VAL A 220 -34.40 19.75 -5.54
C VAL A 220 -35.13 19.72 -6.88
N ARG A 221 -35.37 18.51 -7.39
CA ARG A 221 -36.11 18.27 -8.62
C ARG A 221 -37.13 17.15 -8.44
N LEU A 222 -38.32 17.35 -8.99
CA LEU A 222 -39.36 16.32 -9.02
C LEU A 222 -39.20 15.41 -10.25
N PRO A 223 -39.58 14.12 -10.17
CA PRO A 223 -39.64 13.23 -11.32
C PRO A 223 -40.58 13.74 -12.44
N GLU A 224 -40.32 13.31 -13.68
CA GLU A 224 -41.05 13.77 -14.88
C GLU A 224 -42.56 13.52 -14.85
N ASP A 225 -42.99 12.43 -14.21
CA ASP A 225 -44.40 12.06 -14.09
C ASP A 225 -45.18 12.94 -13.10
N LYS A 226 -44.50 13.85 -12.37
CA LYS A 226 -45.09 14.73 -11.37
C LYS A 226 -45.46 16.09 -11.95
N THR A 227 -46.74 16.24 -12.24
CA THR A 227 -47.33 17.46 -12.82
C THR A 227 -47.86 18.45 -11.79
N LYS A 228 -47.86 18.09 -10.50
CA LYS A 228 -48.31 18.95 -9.39
C LYS A 228 -47.13 19.46 -8.58
N ALA A 229 -47.25 20.71 -8.13
CA ALA A 229 -46.29 21.33 -7.22
C ALA A 229 -46.24 20.57 -5.88
N ILE A 230 -45.05 20.38 -5.33
CA ILE A 230 -44.84 19.82 -4.00
C ILE A 230 -44.08 20.83 -3.17
N ASN A 231 -44.52 21.05 -1.93
CA ASN A 231 -43.85 21.98 -1.02
C ASN A 231 -42.80 21.27 -0.18
N PHE A 232 -41.64 21.90 -0.06
CA PHE A 232 -40.50 21.44 0.72
C PHE A 232 -40.19 22.42 1.86
N GLN A 233 -39.74 21.90 2.99
CA GLN A 233 -39.37 22.65 4.18
C GLN A 233 -38.04 22.10 4.70
N VAL A 234 -37.12 22.99 5.05
CA VAL A 234 -35.91 22.61 5.77
C VAL A 234 -36.22 22.55 7.27
N GLU A 235 -35.83 21.46 7.92
CA GLU A 235 -35.88 21.30 9.38
C GLU A 235 -34.44 21.34 9.91
N ALA A 236 -34.14 22.31 10.78
CA ALA A 236 -32.88 22.37 11.50
C ALA A 236 -33.09 21.90 12.94
N PHE A 237 -32.24 21.00 13.45
CA PHE A 237 -32.29 20.54 14.82
C PHE A 237 -31.09 21.11 15.57
N VAL A 238 -31.35 22.03 16.49
CA VAL A 238 -30.32 22.76 17.24
C VAL A 238 -30.33 22.28 18.70
N PRO A 239 -29.16 21.91 19.26
CA PRO A 239 -29.07 21.58 20.68
C PRO A 239 -29.23 22.82 21.55
N PHE A 240 -29.89 22.66 22.70
CA PHE A 240 -30.02 23.71 23.72
C PHE A 240 -30.12 23.11 25.12
N ASN A 241 -29.66 23.85 26.12
CA ASN A 241 -29.77 23.45 27.53
C ASN A 241 -31.16 23.78 28.08
N SER A 242 -31.70 22.91 28.96
CA SER A 242 -32.90 23.22 29.75
C SER A 242 -32.68 24.47 30.61
N THR A 243 -33.76 25.14 31.03
CA THR A 243 -33.71 26.42 31.75
C THR A 243 -32.93 26.35 33.08
N ASP A 244 -32.74 25.15 33.62
CA ASP A 244 -31.96 24.83 34.82
C ASP A 244 -30.55 24.27 34.52
N GLY A 245 -30.17 24.13 33.25
CA GLY A 245 -28.84 23.69 32.80
C GLY A 245 -28.55 22.19 32.95
N THR A 246 -29.56 21.37 33.27
CA THR A 246 -29.35 19.96 33.66
C THR A 246 -29.53 18.95 32.52
N VAL A 247 -30.26 19.29 31.46
CA VAL A 247 -30.57 18.37 30.35
C VAL A 247 -30.44 19.09 29.00
N THR A 248 -29.65 18.52 28.09
CA THR A 248 -29.62 18.94 26.69
C THR A 248 -30.85 18.43 25.94
N LYS A 249 -31.53 19.31 25.19
CA LYS A 249 -32.66 18.97 24.31
C LYS A 249 -32.38 19.45 22.88
N MET A 250 -33.03 18.83 21.89
CA MET A 250 -33.01 19.30 20.51
C MET A 250 -34.25 20.15 20.22
N LYS A 251 -34.05 21.35 19.65
CA LYS A 251 -35.12 22.18 19.14
C LYS A 251 -35.16 22.08 17.63
N CYS A 252 -36.29 21.62 17.09
CA CYS A 252 -36.56 21.73 15.67
C CYS A 252 -36.93 23.18 15.34
N ILE A 253 -36.18 23.79 14.43
CA ILE A 253 -36.37 25.13 13.89
C ILE A 253 -36.69 24.97 12.41
N LYS A 254 -37.65 25.76 11.94
CA LYS A 254 -38.10 25.76 10.54
C LYS A 254 -37.76 27.11 9.94
N PRO A 255 -36.50 27.30 9.50
CA PRO A 255 -36.06 28.59 9.01
C PRO A 255 -36.82 28.97 7.74
N LYS A 256 -37.01 30.27 7.57
CA LYS A 256 -37.70 30.85 6.41
C LYS A 256 -36.88 30.61 5.16
N ALA A 257 -37.53 30.09 4.13
CA ALA A 257 -36.85 29.70 2.89
C ALA A 257 -36.83 30.81 1.85
N ASN A 258 -35.74 30.86 1.08
CA ASN A 258 -35.49 31.77 -0.03
C ASN A 258 -35.68 33.26 0.33
N GLY A 259 -35.38 33.64 1.57
CA GLY A 259 -35.56 35.02 2.08
C GLY A 259 -37.02 35.47 2.16
N THR A 260 -37.98 34.55 2.07
CA THR A 260 -39.42 34.86 2.12
C THR A 260 -39.97 34.81 3.55
N ASN A 261 -41.25 35.14 3.75
CA ASN A 261 -41.93 34.91 5.04
C ASN A 261 -42.47 33.48 5.21
N SER A 262 -42.24 32.59 4.24
CA SER A 262 -42.70 31.20 4.23
C SER A 262 -41.60 30.24 4.69
N GLU A 263 -41.98 29.22 5.46
CA GLU A 263 -41.11 28.08 5.79
C GLU A 263 -41.12 26.99 4.69
N TRP A 264 -41.93 27.18 3.65
CA TRP A 264 -42.16 26.24 2.56
C TRP A 264 -41.73 26.81 1.20
N VAL A 265 -41.03 26.00 0.40
CA VAL A 265 -40.68 26.25 -1.01
C VAL A 265 -41.49 25.33 -1.90
N SER A 266 -42.24 25.90 -2.84
CA SER A 266 -43.02 25.13 -3.81
C SER A 266 -42.16 24.76 -5.02
N VAL A 267 -41.88 23.47 -5.20
CA VAL A 267 -41.13 22.94 -6.34
C VAL A 267 -42.13 22.49 -7.40
N LYS A 268 -42.02 23.07 -8.59
CA LYS A 268 -42.93 22.81 -9.72
C LYS A 268 -42.15 22.23 -10.88
N ASN A 269 -42.74 21.24 -11.54
CA ASN A 269 -42.24 20.63 -12.76
C ASN A 269 -40.86 19.97 -12.57
N ASN A 270 -40.39 19.26 -13.60
CA ASN A 270 -39.12 18.55 -13.66
C ASN A 270 -37.89 19.48 -13.76
N VAL A 271 -37.85 20.54 -12.96
CA VAL A 271 -36.84 21.61 -12.98
C VAL A 271 -36.15 21.69 -11.62
N TRP A 272 -34.82 21.82 -11.63
CA TRP A 272 -34.03 22.08 -10.43
C TRP A 272 -34.46 23.39 -9.77
N THR A 273 -34.88 23.29 -8.51
CA THR A 273 -35.32 24.43 -7.70
C THR A 273 -34.41 24.54 -6.49
N LYS A 274 -33.75 25.68 -6.33
CA LYS A 274 -32.91 25.97 -5.16
C LYS A 274 -33.78 26.21 -3.92
N ILE A 275 -33.44 25.53 -2.85
CA ILE A 275 -33.94 25.78 -1.50
C ILE A 275 -32.77 26.31 -0.70
N TYR A 276 -32.91 27.51 -0.13
CA TYR A 276 -31.91 28.12 0.74
C TYR A 276 -32.58 28.65 2.01
N VAL A 277 -31.92 28.47 3.15
CA VAL A 277 -32.36 28.98 4.45
C VAL A 277 -31.16 29.53 5.22
N THR A 278 -31.39 30.59 5.98
CA THR A 278 -30.48 31.08 7.01
C THR A 278 -31.08 30.76 8.37
N LEU A 279 -30.33 30.03 9.18
CA LEU A 279 -30.67 29.72 10.55
C LEU A 279 -30.07 30.77 11.48
N ASP A 280 -30.90 31.48 12.23
CA ASP A 280 -30.45 32.39 13.28
C ASP A 280 -30.20 31.61 14.58
N LEU A 281 -28.94 31.57 14.99
CA LEU A 281 -28.44 30.91 16.19
C LEU A 281 -28.16 31.90 17.34
N SER A 282 -28.37 33.20 17.15
CA SER A 282 -28.01 34.24 18.12
C SER A 282 -28.66 34.10 19.51
N GLY A 283 -29.79 33.38 19.59
CA GLY A 283 -30.49 33.07 20.84
C GLY A 283 -30.19 31.69 21.44
N PHE A 284 -29.23 30.95 20.88
CA PHE A 284 -28.86 29.61 21.31
C PHE A 284 -27.48 29.64 21.96
N ASP A 285 -27.36 28.95 23.09
CA ASP A 285 -26.07 28.71 23.73
C ASP A 285 -25.43 27.47 23.10
N LEU A 286 -24.42 27.69 22.27
CA LEU A 286 -23.65 26.64 21.61
C LEU A 286 -22.43 26.20 22.47
N SER A 287 -22.28 26.73 23.68
CA SER A 287 -21.27 26.22 24.63
C SER A 287 -21.70 24.85 25.17
N GLN A 288 -20.73 23.96 25.36
CA GLN A 288 -20.92 22.51 25.27
C GLN A 288 -22.15 21.93 26.00
N PRO A 289 -22.95 21.08 25.32
CA PRO A 289 -23.88 20.19 25.99
C PRO A 289 -23.12 19.07 26.72
N ASN A 290 -23.52 18.77 27.97
CA ASN A 290 -22.90 17.73 28.83
C ASN A 290 -23.02 16.29 28.28
N ASP A 291 -23.66 16.09 27.13
CA ASP A 291 -23.95 14.79 26.52
C ASP A 291 -23.42 14.78 25.07
N ALA A 292 -22.49 13.85 24.79
CA ALA A 292 -21.87 13.68 23.49
C ALA A 292 -22.87 13.40 22.35
N THR A 293 -24.07 12.93 22.68
CA THR A 293 -25.15 12.63 21.72
C THR A 293 -25.76 13.89 21.09
N TYR A 294 -25.54 15.08 21.66
CA TYR A 294 -26.25 16.31 21.29
C TYR A 294 -25.34 17.49 20.92
N LYS A 295 -24.13 17.23 20.39
CA LYS A 295 -23.14 18.28 20.10
C LYS A 295 -23.34 19.04 18.77
N ASN A 296 -24.16 18.51 17.85
CA ASN A 296 -24.18 18.97 16.45
C ASN A 296 -25.52 19.59 16.03
N VAL A 297 -25.48 20.49 15.05
CA VAL A 297 -26.69 21.02 14.40
C VAL A 297 -26.99 20.18 13.16
N PHE A 298 -28.21 19.69 13.02
CA PHE A 298 -28.60 18.84 11.89
C PHE A 298 -29.58 19.55 10.97
N PHE A 299 -29.40 19.42 9.66
CA PHE A 299 -30.35 19.91 8.64
C PHE A 299 -30.98 18.74 7.93
N GLY A 300 -32.29 18.73 7.81
CA GLY A 300 -33.01 17.75 6.99
C GLY A 300 -34.03 18.43 6.09
N LEU A 301 -34.41 17.75 5.03
CA LEU A 301 -35.38 18.26 4.07
C LEU A 301 -36.69 17.47 4.14
N ARG A 302 -37.81 18.14 4.37
CA ARG A 302 -39.15 17.50 4.40
C ARG A 302 -39.96 17.94 3.20
N ASN A 303 -40.76 17.03 2.62
CA ASN A 303 -41.81 17.37 1.64
C ASN A 303 -43.22 17.08 2.20
N GLY A 304 -44.16 18.03 2.04
CA GLY A 304 -45.49 18.00 2.65
C GLY A 304 -46.38 19.19 2.24
N SER A 305 -47.52 19.41 2.89
CA SER A 305 -48.42 20.55 2.61
C SER A 305 -48.39 21.62 3.69
N ASP A 306 -48.54 22.89 3.28
CA ASP A 306 -48.63 24.10 4.12
C ASP A 306 -49.93 24.18 4.95
N THR A 307 -50.93 23.38 4.60
CA THR A 307 -52.22 23.35 5.32
C THR A 307 -52.17 22.37 6.49
N ASN A 308 -52.73 22.73 7.65
CA ASN A 308 -52.96 21.90 8.86
C ASN A 308 -53.87 20.65 8.63
N VAL A 309 -53.78 20.02 7.45
CA VAL A 309 -54.53 18.84 7.03
C VAL A 309 -53.59 17.64 7.14
N SER A 310 -54.06 16.55 7.74
CA SER A 310 -53.30 15.30 7.88
C SER A 310 -52.70 14.87 6.52
N PRO A 311 -51.39 14.54 6.44
CA PRO A 311 -50.73 14.33 5.16
C PRO A 311 -51.25 13.07 4.45
N THR A 312 -51.93 13.25 3.32
CA THR A 312 -52.33 12.15 2.43
C THR A 312 -51.11 11.57 1.69
N VAL A 313 -51.11 10.27 1.41
CA VAL A 313 -50.03 9.51 0.73
C VAL A 313 -49.53 10.19 -0.57
N ALA A 314 -50.37 10.95 -1.25
CA ALA A 314 -50.04 11.68 -2.48
C ALA A 314 -48.90 12.73 -2.33
N ASN A 315 -48.58 13.18 -1.11
CA ASN A 315 -47.53 14.18 -0.85
C ASN A 315 -46.17 13.57 -0.47
N ARG A 316 -46.06 12.24 -0.40
CA ARG A 316 -44.82 11.49 -0.07
C ARG A 316 -44.13 10.99 -1.34
N THR A 317 -43.90 11.92 -2.25
CA THR A 317 -43.38 11.64 -3.59
C THR A 317 -41.84 11.57 -3.57
N ASP A 318 -41.28 10.67 -4.37
CA ASP A 318 -39.85 10.58 -4.65
C ASP A 318 -39.33 11.89 -5.28
N PHE A 319 -38.10 12.26 -4.98
CA PHE A 319 -37.46 13.46 -5.52
C PHE A 319 -35.96 13.29 -5.63
N TYR A 320 -35.34 14.15 -6.43
CA TYR A 320 -33.89 14.20 -6.61
C TYR A 320 -33.33 15.42 -5.87
N VAL A 321 -32.16 15.24 -5.27
CA VAL A 321 -31.42 16.28 -4.55
C VAL A 321 -30.01 16.37 -5.10
N ASP A 322 -29.52 17.60 -5.21
CA ASP A 322 -28.15 17.90 -5.62
C ASP A 322 -27.62 19.13 -4.88
N ASP A 323 -26.31 19.35 -4.92
CA ASP A 323 -25.64 20.58 -4.45
C ASP A 323 -25.99 21.00 -3.01
N ILE A 324 -25.87 20.06 -2.07
CA ILE A 324 -26.11 20.38 -0.66
C ILE A 324 -24.93 21.22 -0.16
N THR A 325 -25.21 22.43 0.32
CA THR A 325 -24.23 23.37 0.85
C THR A 325 -24.60 23.80 2.25
N LEU A 326 -23.60 23.90 3.12
CA LEU A 326 -23.73 24.41 4.49
C LEU A 326 -22.62 25.43 4.76
N THR A 327 -22.94 26.59 5.34
CA THR A 327 -21.97 27.65 5.61
C THR A 327 -22.23 28.35 6.94
N ALA A 328 -21.20 28.67 7.72
CA ALA A 328 -21.34 29.45 8.96
C ALA A 328 -20.83 30.90 8.78
N ASP A 329 -21.32 31.84 9.60
CA ASP A 329 -20.79 33.22 9.65
C ASP A 329 -19.48 33.36 10.43
N THR A 330 -19.11 32.35 11.20
CA THR A 330 -17.85 32.27 11.95
C THR A 330 -16.91 31.20 11.41
N TYR A 331 -15.68 31.22 11.92
CA TYR A 331 -14.62 30.31 11.52
C TYR A 331 -15.00 28.86 11.80
N GLY A 332 -14.63 27.94 10.90
CA GLY A 332 -14.66 26.51 11.18
C GLY A 332 -13.26 26.07 11.54
N ARG A 333 -12.88 26.14 12.82
CA ARG A 333 -11.80 25.28 13.32
C ARG A 333 -12.41 23.90 13.54
N TYR A 334 -11.69 22.85 13.17
CA TYR A 334 -11.97 21.50 13.64
C TYR A 334 -11.86 21.54 15.17
N PHE A 335 -12.96 21.83 15.85
CA PHE A 335 -13.09 21.77 17.31
C PHE A 335 -13.89 20.51 17.64
N ASP A 336 -13.17 19.39 17.78
CA ASP A 336 -13.60 18.33 18.67
C ASP A 336 -12.99 18.64 20.04
N ASP A 337 -13.76 19.24 20.95
CA ASP A 337 -13.30 19.57 22.30
C ASP A 337 -13.14 18.32 23.22
N SER A 338 -12.98 17.11 22.64
CA SER A 338 -12.26 16.03 23.34
C SER A 338 -10.76 16.00 23.04
N ILE A 339 -10.31 16.91 22.16
CA ILE A 339 -8.93 17.17 21.70
C ILE A 339 -8.52 18.59 22.16
N ASP A 340 -8.63 18.87 23.46
CA ASP A 340 -8.23 20.16 24.04
C ASP A 340 -6.74 20.17 24.41
N ALA A 341 -5.89 19.85 23.43
CA ALA A 341 -4.49 20.20 23.46
C ALA A 341 -4.10 20.69 22.05
N GLU A 342 -3.62 21.93 21.95
CA GLU A 342 -2.97 22.43 20.73
C GLU A 342 -1.74 21.55 20.44
N ILE A 343 -1.52 21.16 19.17
CA ILE A 343 -0.32 20.44 18.75
C ILE A 343 0.89 21.20 19.30
N GLU A 344 1.77 20.49 20.01
CA GLU A 344 2.87 21.12 20.74
C GLU A 344 3.78 21.88 19.75
N GLU A 345 3.85 23.21 19.90
CA GLU A 345 4.72 24.05 19.09
C GLU A 345 6.17 23.90 19.55
N ILE A 346 7.06 23.63 18.61
CA ILE A 346 8.49 23.52 18.88
C ILE A 346 9.10 24.91 18.82
N SER A 347 9.46 25.42 20.00
CA SER A 347 9.89 26.81 20.19
C SER A 347 11.14 27.21 19.40
N ASP A 348 12.01 26.27 19.02
CA ASP A 348 13.22 26.52 18.23
C ASP A 348 13.45 25.46 17.14
N LYS A 349 12.79 25.64 15.98
CA LYS A 349 13.02 24.81 14.78
C LYS A 349 14.35 25.11 14.07
N THR A 350 15.26 25.91 14.64
CA THR A 350 16.62 26.10 14.08
C THR A 350 17.60 25.03 14.54
N LYS A 351 17.18 24.19 15.50
CA LYS A 351 17.94 23.06 16.01
C LYS A 351 17.81 21.84 15.12
N LEU A 352 18.84 21.01 15.08
CA LEU A 352 18.75 19.71 14.42
C LEU A 352 17.75 18.85 15.20
N GLY A 353 16.71 18.33 14.54
CA GLY A 353 15.65 17.58 15.22
C GLY A 353 14.54 17.08 14.30
N TYR A 354 13.60 16.33 14.88
CA TYR A 354 12.43 15.76 14.22
C TYR A 354 11.18 16.00 15.07
N ARG A 355 10.05 16.33 14.43
CA ARG A 355 8.70 16.33 15.02
C ARG A 355 7.75 15.47 14.20
N PHE A 356 6.93 14.69 14.90
CA PHE A 356 5.86 13.86 14.38
C PHE A 356 4.56 14.15 15.14
N ALA A 357 3.67 14.96 14.53
CA ALA A 357 2.30 15.22 14.99
C ALA A 357 1.26 14.29 14.29
N PHE A 358 1.69 13.54 13.29
CA PHE A 358 0.93 12.56 12.50
C PHE A 358 -0.20 13.10 11.62
N GLU A 359 -0.31 14.42 11.44
CA GLU A 359 -1.41 15.03 10.69
C GLU A 359 -1.31 14.91 9.17
N ASN A 360 -0.09 14.91 8.62
CA ASN A 360 0.14 14.78 7.17
C ASN A 360 0.28 13.31 6.71
N VAL A 361 -0.13 12.37 7.56
CA VAL A 361 -0.24 10.93 7.23
C VAL A 361 1.07 10.38 6.63
N THR A 362 2.18 10.74 7.27
CA THR A 362 3.52 10.32 6.88
C THR A 362 4.30 9.79 8.09
N THR A 363 5.09 8.76 7.87
CA THR A 363 6.09 8.26 8.84
C THR A 363 7.50 8.43 8.29
N ASP A 364 7.69 9.34 7.33
CA ASP A 364 9.02 9.61 6.79
C ASP A 364 9.97 10.04 7.92
N ASN A 365 11.17 9.47 7.94
CA ASN A 365 12.16 9.63 9.03
C ASN A 365 11.80 8.95 10.36
N LEU A 366 10.69 8.20 10.42
CA LEU A 366 10.40 7.29 11.51
C LEU A 366 10.81 5.86 11.12
N THR A 367 11.72 5.28 11.88
CA THR A 367 12.10 3.88 11.73
C THR A 367 11.00 3.00 12.32
N THR A 368 10.42 2.14 11.48
CA THR A 368 9.43 1.13 11.86
C THR A 368 10.08 -0.25 11.92
N ALA A 369 9.92 -0.97 13.02
CA ALA A 369 10.42 -2.33 13.16
C ALA A 369 9.43 -3.38 12.64
N ASN A 370 9.92 -4.40 11.93
CA ASN A 370 9.14 -5.50 11.34
C ASN A 370 8.39 -6.36 12.37
N THR A 371 8.66 -6.16 13.66
CA THR A 371 8.03 -6.84 14.80
C THR A 371 6.81 -6.11 15.35
N ALA A 372 6.31 -5.10 14.63
CA ALA A 372 5.08 -4.38 14.91
C ALA A 372 4.47 -3.84 13.61
N GLU A 373 3.18 -3.55 13.63
CA GLU A 373 2.49 -2.79 12.61
C GLU A 373 2.24 -1.35 13.09
N TYR A 374 2.14 -0.44 12.13
CA TYR A 374 2.04 0.99 12.37
C TYR A 374 0.91 1.55 11.53
N ALA A 375 0.02 2.31 12.16
CA ALA A 375 -1.05 3.01 11.48
C ALA A 375 -1.24 4.39 12.08
N ILE A 376 -1.10 5.44 11.27
CA ILE A 376 -1.65 6.75 11.55
C ILE A 376 -3.17 6.64 11.48
N THR A 377 -3.83 6.93 12.59
CA THR A 377 -5.26 6.70 12.76
C THR A 377 -5.95 7.89 13.41
N THR A 378 -7.25 8.01 13.17
CA THR A 378 -8.15 8.95 13.84
C THR A 378 -8.87 8.29 15.04
N ASP A 379 -8.54 7.04 15.40
CA ASP A 379 -9.16 6.31 16.53
C ASP A 379 -9.05 7.08 17.85
N THR A 380 -7.90 7.71 18.07
CA THR A 380 -7.60 8.57 19.21
C THR A 380 -6.42 9.46 18.85
N ALA A 381 -6.39 10.68 19.39
CA ALA A 381 -5.25 11.59 19.32
C ALA A 381 -5.08 12.29 20.67
N HIS A 382 -3.87 12.74 20.99
CA HIS A 382 -3.55 13.57 22.15
C HIS A 382 -3.83 15.03 21.82
N THR A 383 -3.29 15.49 20.71
CA THR A 383 -3.54 16.78 20.06
C THR A 383 -3.89 16.50 18.59
N GLY A 384 -4.35 17.50 17.83
CA GLY A 384 -4.62 17.31 16.40
C GLY A 384 -5.74 16.29 16.12
N ALA A 385 -5.79 15.75 14.90
CA ALA A 385 -6.80 14.77 14.48
C ALA A 385 -6.28 13.34 14.45
N ARG A 386 -4.96 13.12 14.54
CA ARG A 386 -4.35 11.81 14.28
C ARG A 386 -3.28 11.47 15.30
N SER A 387 -3.07 10.17 15.50
CA SER A 387 -1.90 9.66 16.22
C SER A 387 -1.38 8.40 15.55
N LEU A 388 -0.17 7.98 15.94
CA LEU A 388 0.42 6.73 15.46
C LEU A 388 0.05 5.57 16.39
N LYS A 389 -0.75 4.63 15.89
CA LYS A 389 -1.02 3.34 16.50
C LYS A 389 0.13 2.37 16.19
N VAL A 390 0.72 1.80 17.23
CA VAL A 390 1.69 0.70 17.16
C VAL A 390 1.00 -0.57 17.68
N TYR A 391 0.81 -1.56 16.81
CA TYR A 391 -0.04 -2.72 17.09
C TYR A 391 0.52 -4.03 16.54
N ASN A 392 -0.13 -5.17 16.83
CA ASN A 392 0.28 -6.51 16.38
C ASN A 392 1.76 -6.81 16.72
N ARG A 393 2.18 -6.39 17.91
CA ARG A 393 3.60 -6.42 18.30
C ARG A 393 4.04 -7.83 18.69
N THR A 394 5.04 -8.36 17.99
CA THR A 394 5.65 -9.66 18.29
C THR A 394 6.86 -9.53 19.24
N SER A 395 7.51 -8.36 19.27
CA SER A 395 8.66 -8.05 20.13
C SER A 395 8.45 -6.78 20.97
N ASP A 396 9.12 -6.67 22.11
CA ASP A 396 9.18 -5.45 22.92
C ASP A 396 10.02 -4.33 22.27
N THR A 397 10.78 -4.68 21.23
CA THR A 397 11.53 -3.78 20.34
C THR A 397 10.75 -3.33 19.11
N GLY A 398 9.53 -3.84 18.89
CA GLY A 398 8.66 -3.43 17.80
C GLY A 398 8.06 -2.05 18.08
N THR A 399 8.75 -0.97 17.72
CA THR A 399 8.33 0.41 18.03
C THR A 399 8.77 1.41 16.96
N ALA A 400 8.15 2.59 16.98
CA ALA A 400 8.63 3.82 16.39
C ALA A 400 9.97 4.24 16.98
N ALA A 401 10.87 4.71 16.12
CA ALA A 401 12.17 5.21 16.49
C ALA A 401 12.70 6.27 15.52
N VAL A 402 13.65 7.09 15.96
CA VAL A 402 14.33 8.11 15.16
C VAL A 402 15.82 7.83 15.13
N THR A 403 16.43 8.01 13.95
CA THR A 403 17.86 7.82 13.75
C THR A 403 18.51 9.14 13.31
N PHE A 404 19.58 9.54 14.00
CA PHE A 404 20.47 10.64 13.58
C PHE A 404 21.74 10.05 12.98
N SER A 405 21.85 10.08 11.65
CA SER A 405 23.07 9.68 10.95
C SER A 405 24.10 10.82 10.97
N ASN A 406 25.36 10.50 11.29
CA ASN A 406 26.49 11.42 11.38
C ASN A 406 26.22 12.62 12.31
N PRO A 407 26.01 12.39 13.63
CA PRO A 407 25.75 13.48 14.57
C PRO A 407 26.90 14.51 14.57
N PRO A 408 26.59 15.83 14.63
CA PRO A 408 27.60 16.87 14.75
C PRO A 408 28.54 16.66 15.94
N SER A 409 29.83 17.00 15.75
CA SER A 409 30.88 16.79 16.76
C SER A 409 30.69 17.57 18.06
N ASP A 410 29.89 18.64 18.02
CA ASP A 410 29.56 19.53 19.13
C ASP A 410 28.17 19.24 19.75
N MET A 411 27.48 18.19 19.30
CA MET A 411 26.25 17.72 19.94
C MET A 411 26.56 17.15 21.32
N THR A 412 25.90 17.68 22.34
CA THR A 412 26.09 17.27 23.74
C THR A 412 24.80 16.81 24.40
N SER A 413 23.64 17.03 23.79
CA SER A 413 22.38 16.50 24.31
C SER A 413 21.29 16.36 23.24
N LEU A 414 20.34 15.47 23.52
CA LEU A 414 19.09 15.32 22.78
C LEU A 414 17.92 15.37 23.77
N ASP A 415 17.01 16.31 23.57
CA ASP A 415 15.75 16.40 24.29
C ASP A 415 14.68 15.63 23.51
N PHE A 416 13.86 14.86 24.20
CA PHE A 416 12.74 14.14 23.59
C PHE A 416 11.47 14.29 24.41
N SER A 417 10.33 14.13 23.73
CA SER A 417 9.02 14.04 24.34
C SER A 417 8.07 13.28 23.43
N CYS A 418 7.13 12.55 24.01
CA CYS A 418 5.93 12.09 23.32
C CYS A 418 4.81 11.84 24.33
N TYR A 419 3.60 11.69 23.81
CA TYR A 419 2.45 11.22 24.57
C TYR A 419 2.14 9.78 24.18
N LEU A 420 1.81 8.97 25.18
CA LEU A 420 1.53 7.55 25.03
C LEU A 420 0.18 7.19 25.62
N LYS A 421 -0.56 6.32 24.93
CA LYS A 421 -1.84 5.79 25.39
C LYS A 421 -1.94 4.29 25.11
N LEU A 422 -2.44 3.50 26.05
CA LEU A 422 -2.61 2.07 25.84
C LEU A 422 -3.67 1.77 24.77
N GLY A 423 -3.38 0.80 23.91
CA GLY A 423 -4.31 0.24 22.92
C GLY A 423 -4.96 -1.07 23.37
N GLY A 424 -6.15 -1.34 22.83
CA GLY A 424 -6.85 -2.62 23.03
C GLY A 424 -7.48 -2.82 24.42
N SER A 425 -7.68 -4.10 24.78
CA SER A 425 -8.45 -4.54 25.96
C SER A 425 -7.64 -4.70 27.25
N LYS A 426 -6.37 -4.29 27.29
CA LYS A 426 -5.49 -4.44 28.47
C LYS A 426 -6.05 -3.64 29.66
N THR A 427 -6.16 -4.31 30.82
CA THR A 427 -6.73 -3.75 32.06
C THR A 427 -5.67 -3.45 33.13
N GLN A 428 -4.40 -3.76 32.87
CA GLN A 428 -3.28 -3.58 33.80
C GLN A 428 -2.37 -2.43 33.35
N ASN A 429 -1.65 -1.83 34.29
CA ASN A 429 -0.65 -0.81 33.99
C ASN A 429 0.53 -1.42 33.22
N VAL A 430 1.06 -0.68 32.24
CA VAL A 430 2.20 -1.11 31.42
C VAL A 430 3.32 -0.08 31.52
N ASN A 431 4.56 -0.54 31.66
CA ASN A 431 5.73 0.32 31.74
C ASN A 431 6.26 0.64 30.34
N PHE A 432 6.62 1.90 30.13
CA PHE A 432 7.24 2.41 28.92
C PHE A 432 8.61 3.03 29.24
N TRP A 433 9.59 2.77 28.38
CA TRP A 433 10.95 3.30 28.44
C TRP A 433 11.26 4.07 27.16
N ILE A 434 12.02 5.16 27.27
CA ILE A 434 12.75 5.71 26.11
C ILE A 434 14.14 5.11 26.16
N GLU A 435 14.49 4.34 25.15
CA GLU A 435 15.80 3.70 25.05
C GLU A 435 16.57 4.32 23.89
N ALA A 436 17.81 4.70 24.17
CA ALA A 436 18.73 5.20 23.18
C ALA A 436 19.90 4.23 22.99
N CYS A 437 20.32 4.06 21.74
CA CYS A 437 21.54 3.38 21.36
C CYS A 437 22.50 4.43 20.81
N VAL A 438 23.64 4.57 21.48
CA VAL A 438 24.76 5.38 21.01
C VAL A 438 25.94 4.43 20.87
N PRO A 439 26.24 3.95 19.65
CA PRO A 439 27.51 3.29 19.41
C PRO A 439 28.56 4.41 19.42
N TYR A 440 29.46 4.51 20.42
CA TYR A 440 30.89 4.89 20.26
C TYR A 440 31.77 5.17 21.50
N TYR A 441 33.05 5.48 21.24
CA TYR A 441 34.09 5.92 22.18
C TYR A 441 33.70 7.19 22.95
N LEU A 442 34.08 7.19 24.23
CA LEU A 442 34.08 8.39 25.06
C LEU A 442 35.30 9.26 24.73
N LYS A 443 35.26 10.53 25.14
CA LYS A 443 36.36 11.50 24.98
C LYS A 443 37.69 11.06 25.61
N ASP A 444 37.65 10.12 26.55
CA ASP A 444 38.83 9.54 27.18
C ASP A 444 39.44 8.35 26.40
N GLY A 445 38.85 7.97 25.26
CA GLY A 445 39.28 6.85 24.43
C GLY A 445 38.69 5.49 24.81
N THR A 446 37.81 5.43 25.82
CA THR A 446 37.12 4.20 26.24
C THR A 446 36.03 3.81 25.25
N GLN A 447 36.04 2.57 24.77
CA GLN A 447 34.98 2.03 23.92
C GLN A 447 33.77 1.62 24.77
N LYS A 448 32.58 2.13 24.46
CA LYS A 448 31.35 1.81 25.19
C LYS A 448 30.20 1.57 24.22
N SER A 449 29.80 0.30 24.04
CA SER A 449 28.50 0.00 23.43
C SER A 449 27.47 -0.11 24.54
N SER A 450 26.48 0.78 24.60
CA SER A 450 25.44 0.66 25.61
C SER A 450 24.12 1.22 25.11
N TYR A 451 23.12 0.34 25.06
CA TYR A 451 21.74 0.74 25.16
C TYR A 451 21.52 1.28 26.57
N PHE A 452 20.88 2.43 26.69
CA PHE A 452 20.50 2.99 27.98
C PHE A 452 19.10 3.57 27.90
N ASN A 453 18.38 3.45 29.01
CA ASN A 453 17.11 4.11 29.16
C ASN A 453 17.35 5.55 29.57
N VAL A 454 16.67 6.48 28.92
CA VAL A 454 16.69 7.86 29.34
C VAL A 454 15.70 8.03 30.47
N ASN A 455 16.16 8.61 31.58
CA ASN A 455 15.29 8.85 32.73
C ASN A 455 14.24 9.90 32.35
N PRO A 456 12.95 9.62 32.58
CA PRO A 456 11.93 10.62 32.42
C PRO A 456 12.19 11.83 33.34
N GLU A 457 11.81 13.02 32.89
CA GLU A 457 12.05 14.25 33.64
C GLU A 457 11.48 14.15 35.07
N GLY A 458 12.31 14.49 36.06
CA GLY A 458 11.94 14.44 37.47
C GLY A 458 11.72 13.03 38.05
N LYS A 459 12.11 11.96 37.35
CA LYS A 459 12.00 10.57 37.83
C LYS A 459 13.37 9.94 38.07
N THR A 460 13.44 9.10 39.10
CA THR A 460 14.61 8.25 39.40
C THR A 460 14.54 6.87 38.72
N SER A 461 13.34 6.46 38.30
CA SER A 461 13.12 5.21 37.56
C SER A 461 13.17 5.46 36.05
N PRO A 462 13.76 4.55 35.26
CA PRO A 462 13.96 4.73 33.82
C PRO A 462 12.69 4.51 32.97
N TYR A 463 11.51 4.47 33.59
CA TYR A 463 10.24 4.16 32.92
C TYR A 463 9.08 5.00 33.45
N VAL A 464 8.02 5.05 32.66
CA VAL A 464 6.71 5.59 33.03
C VAL A 464 5.68 4.47 32.98
N SER A 465 4.94 4.27 34.08
CA SER A 465 3.82 3.33 34.13
C SER A 465 2.55 4.01 33.63
N ILE A 466 1.95 3.48 32.56
CA ILE A 466 0.73 4.00 31.93
C ILE A 466 -0.45 3.13 32.35
N SER A 467 -1.55 3.76 32.77
CA SER A 467 -2.81 3.09 33.10
C SER A 467 -3.79 3.10 31.93
N LYS A 468 -4.89 2.33 32.00
CA LYS A 468 -5.86 2.14 30.91
C LYS A 468 -6.42 3.45 30.31
N ASN A 469 -6.49 4.53 31.08
CA ASN A 469 -7.21 5.73 30.69
C ASN A 469 -6.28 6.93 30.52
N GLY A 470 -6.36 7.58 29.36
CA GLY A 470 -5.73 8.87 29.08
C GLY A 470 -4.35 8.77 28.42
N TRP A 471 -3.89 9.91 27.92
CA TRP A 471 -2.55 10.11 27.40
C TRP A 471 -1.58 10.41 28.53
N THR A 472 -0.38 9.84 28.47
CA THR A 472 0.68 10.06 29.45
C THR A 472 1.92 10.57 28.72
N ARG A 473 2.41 11.75 29.13
CA ARG A 473 3.66 12.30 28.60
C ARG A 473 4.86 11.52 29.13
N ILE A 474 5.80 11.23 28.25
CA ILE A 474 7.16 10.80 28.60
C ILE A 474 8.15 11.75 27.91
N ASN A 475 9.00 12.40 28.70
CA ASN A 475 9.98 13.37 28.22
C ASN A 475 11.29 13.25 29.00
N GLY A 476 12.38 13.77 28.45
CA GLY A 476 13.67 13.78 29.14
C GLY A 476 14.80 14.24 28.23
N THR A 477 16.01 14.25 28.79
CA THR A 477 17.22 14.67 28.08
C THR A 477 18.24 13.54 28.12
N LEU A 478 18.72 13.17 26.94
CA LEU A 478 19.88 12.32 26.79
C LEU A 478 21.15 13.18 26.84
N ASP A 479 21.98 12.94 27.86
CA ASP A 479 23.33 13.50 27.96
C ASP A 479 24.32 12.74 27.05
N LEU A 480 24.93 13.48 26.12
CA LEU A 480 25.95 13.00 25.19
C LEU A 480 27.31 13.66 25.43
N SER A 481 27.48 14.42 26.51
CA SER A 481 28.65 15.27 26.75
C SER A 481 29.98 14.52 26.83
N ASP A 482 29.97 13.25 27.21
CA ASP A 482 31.17 12.40 27.30
C ASP A 482 31.52 11.68 25.98
N TYR A 483 30.65 11.73 24.95
CA TYR A 483 30.87 11.03 23.69
C TYR A 483 31.68 11.87 22.70
N ASP A 484 32.50 11.20 21.87
CA ASP A 484 33.32 11.84 20.83
C ASP A 484 32.88 11.46 19.41
N PHE A 485 32.25 12.40 18.71
CA PHE A 485 31.80 12.25 17.32
C PHE A 485 32.78 12.85 16.28
N SER A 486 33.99 13.27 16.67
CA SER A 486 34.89 14.08 15.82
C SER A 486 35.70 13.32 14.75
N ASN A 487 35.71 11.98 14.74
CA ASN A 487 36.55 11.20 13.82
C ASN A 487 35.75 10.16 12.99
N PRO A 488 35.22 10.51 11.81
CA PRO A 488 34.23 9.72 11.05
C PRO A 488 34.78 8.52 10.25
N LYS A 489 36.04 8.10 10.45
CA LYS A 489 36.68 7.04 9.64
C LYS A 489 36.32 5.59 10.03
N ASP A 490 35.49 5.41 11.06
CA ASP A 490 35.09 4.09 11.51
C ASP A 490 33.58 3.96 11.35
N SER A 491 33.15 3.06 10.46
CA SER A 491 31.76 2.93 10.03
C SER A 491 30.80 2.59 11.18
N ALA A 492 31.31 2.09 12.30
CA ALA A 492 30.51 1.85 13.49
C ALA A 492 30.09 3.16 14.22
N LYS A 493 30.61 4.36 13.84
CA LYS A 493 30.42 5.68 14.49
C LYS A 493 29.12 6.41 14.25
N THR A 494 28.26 5.88 13.41
CA THR A 494 27.58 6.80 12.50
C THR A 494 26.13 7.08 12.86
N GLU A 495 25.55 6.51 13.92
CA GLU A 495 24.12 6.65 14.16
C GLU A 495 23.76 6.73 15.65
N ILE A 496 22.98 7.74 16.03
CA ILE A 496 22.25 7.75 17.31
C ILE A 496 20.82 7.30 17.04
N PHE A 497 20.36 6.28 17.75
CA PHE A 497 19.01 5.73 17.59
C PHE A 497 18.23 5.90 18.89
N ILE A 498 17.01 6.44 18.82
CA ILE A 498 16.11 6.66 19.98
C ILE A 498 14.78 5.98 19.70
N ARG A 499 14.29 5.15 20.64
CA ARG A 499 13.05 4.37 20.50
C ARG A 499 12.20 4.32 21.76
N ILE A 500 10.92 4.00 21.59
CA ILE A 500 9.94 3.82 22.68
C ILE A 500 9.75 2.33 22.97
N ARG A 501 10.11 1.82 24.14
CA ARG A 501 9.88 0.40 24.48
C ARG A 501 8.72 0.27 25.46
N ASN A 502 7.93 -0.78 25.29
CA ASN A 502 7.08 -1.34 26.34
C ASN A 502 7.17 -2.86 26.33
N GLY A 503 7.20 -3.43 27.53
CA GLY A 503 7.53 -4.82 27.76
C GLY A 503 7.80 -5.08 29.25
N THR A 504 8.44 -6.21 29.51
CA THR A 504 8.68 -6.73 30.85
C THR A 504 9.88 -6.03 31.52
N ASP A 505 9.80 -5.70 32.82
CA ASP A 505 11.03 -5.51 33.59
C ASP A 505 11.77 -6.85 33.52
N LYS A 506 13.04 -6.87 33.10
CA LYS A 506 13.82 -8.12 32.88
C LYS A 506 13.79 -9.08 34.08
N ASN A 507 13.33 -8.61 35.25
CA ASN A 507 13.22 -9.33 36.50
C ASN A 507 11.85 -9.96 36.83
N ASP A 508 10.75 -9.69 36.09
CA ASP A 508 9.39 -10.10 36.53
C ASP A 508 8.76 -11.29 35.76
N GLY A 509 9.30 -11.67 34.60
CA GLY A 509 8.86 -12.84 33.82
C GLY A 509 7.47 -12.78 33.18
N LYS A 510 6.76 -11.64 33.16
CA LYS A 510 5.40 -11.51 32.59
C LYS A 510 5.36 -10.77 31.25
N ASN A 511 4.67 -11.32 30.25
CA ASN A 511 4.53 -10.67 28.94
C ASN A 511 3.55 -9.47 28.98
N ASN A 512 4.08 -8.26 29.28
CA ASN A 512 3.33 -7.00 29.32
C ASN A 512 3.31 -6.24 27.98
N LYS A 513 3.67 -6.90 26.86
CA LYS A 513 3.52 -6.32 25.52
C LYS A 513 2.06 -5.96 25.27
N CYS A 514 1.84 -4.77 24.73
CA CYS A 514 0.53 -4.30 24.31
C CYS A 514 0.67 -3.39 23.09
N ASP A 515 -0.44 -3.24 22.37
CA ASP A 515 -0.64 -2.18 21.40
C ASP A 515 -0.74 -0.84 22.15
N TYR A 516 -0.34 0.24 21.49
CA TYR A 516 -0.39 1.59 22.06
C TYR A 516 -0.44 2.64 20.97
N TYR A 517 -0.76 3.86 21.36
CA TYR A 517 -0.75 5.04 20.51
C TYR A 517 0.37 5.97 20.97
N ILE A 518 1.04 6.61 20.01
CA ILE A 518 2.06 7.63 20.18
C ILE A 518 1.55 8.91 19.52
N ASP A 519 1.73 10.04 20.19
CA ASP A 519 1.42 11.35 19.63
C ASP A 519 2.40 12.43 20.11
N ASP A 520 2.44 13.55 19.39
CA ASP A 520 3.37 14.68 19.59
C ASP A 520 4.81 14.24 19.88
N PHE A 521 5.33 13.33 19.06
CA PHE A 521 6.66 12.80 19.26
C PHE A 521 7.70 13.75 18.67
N TYR A 522 8.65 14.22 19.48
CA TYR A 522 9.79 14.98 18.99
C TYR A 522 11.11 14.55 19.63
N VAL A 523 12.18 14.79 18.88
CA VAL A 523 13.57 14.71 19.36
C VAL A 523 14.35 15.89 18.81
N VAL A 524 14.94 16.71 19.69
CA VAL A 524 15.64 17.95 19.33
C VAL A 524 17.01 18.00 19.98
N SER A 525 18.04 18.37 19.22
CA SER A 525 19.39 18.51 19.73
C SER A 525 19.71 19.90 20.26
N ASN A 526 20.80 20.02 21.02
CA ASN A 526 21.31 21.31 21.47
C ASN A 526 21.98 22.15 20.35
N VAL A 527 22.30 21.53 19.20
CA VAL A 527 23.03 22.15 18.08
C VAL A 527 22.10 22.57 16.95
N SER A 528 22.50 23.59 16.18
CA SER A 528 21.75 24.04 15.01
C SER A 528 21.85 23.06 13.84
N GLY A 529 20.78 22.92 13.06
CA GLY A 529 20.78 22.07 11.87
C GLY A 529 19.41 21.93 11.24
N ALA A 530 19.23 20.90 10.42
CA ALA A 530 17.95 20.64 9.76
C ALA A 530 16.89 20.17 10.78
N PHE A 531 15.75 20.83 10.78
CA PHE A 531 14.59 20.41 11.56
C PHE A 531 13.57 19.82 10.59
N TRP A 532 13.24 18.54 10.76
CA TRP A 532 12.18 17.91 9.99
C TRP A 532 10.88 17.93 10.79
N ASP A 533 9.82 18.36 10.14
CA ASP A 533 8.50 18.54 10.75
C ASP A 533 7.46 17.97 9.80
N ASP A 534 6.72 16.97 10.29
CA ASP A 534 5.71 16.34 9.46
C ASP A 534 4.57 17.28 9.10
N MET A 535 4.27 18.33 9.87
CA MET A 535 3.24 19.32 9.55
C MET A 535 3.59 20.18 8.34
N ASP A 536 4.88 20.33 8.04
CA ASP A 536 5.38 21.06 6.86
C ASP A 536 5.66 20.10 5.68
N TYR A 537 5.33 18.81 5.83
CA TYR A 537 5.62 17.79 4.84
C TYR A 537 4.80 17.97 3.56
N VAL A 538 5.50 18.11 2.45
CA VAL A 538 4.93 18.05 1.11
C VAL A 538 5.44 16.78 0.44
N ASN A 539 4.50 15.94 -0.03
CA ASN A 539 4.84 14.72 -0.75
C ASN A 539 5.84 15.03 -1.88
N PRO A 540 6.95 14.28 -1.99
CA PRO A 540 7.86 14.41 -3.10
C PRO A 540 7.10 14.23 -4.42
N LYS A 541 7.32 15.14 -5.39
CA LYS A 541 6.83 14.92 -6.75
C LYS A 541 7.55 13.70 -7.33
N ILE A 542 6.81 12.61 -7.46
CA ILE A 542 7.30 11.39 -8.10
C ILE A 542 7.39 11.65 -9.61
N PRO A 543 8.54 11.41 -10.28
CA PRO A 543 8.64 11.57 -11.73
C PRO A 543 7.65 10.65 -12.48
N ASP A 544 7.11 11.11 -13.61
CA ASP A 544 6.13 10.35 -14.41
C ASP A 544 6.66 8.99 -14.93
N THR A 545 7.97 8.78 -14.90
CA THR A 545 8.63 7.52 -15.29
C THR A 545 8.62 6.46 -14.19
N VAL A 546 8.33 6.84 -12.94
CA VAL A 546 8.22 5.95 -11.79
C VAL A 546 6.79 5.42 -11.71
N SER A 547 6.65 4.13 -11.39
CA SER A 547 5.35 3.49 -11.19
C SER A 547 4.65 4.05 -9.95
N LYS A 548 3.32 3.90 -9.89
CA LYS A 548 2.52 4.19 -8.71
C LYS A 548 2.69 3.15 -7.60
N THR A 549 3.38 2.03 -7.87
CA THR A 549 3.69 1.00 -6.87
C THR A 549 4.44 1.59 -5.68
N ALA A 550 3.93 1.32 -4.49
CA ALA A 550 4.44 1.93 -3.27
C ALA A 550 5.87 1.47 -2.96
N TYR A 551 6.79 2.42 -2.87
CA TYR A 551 8.20 2.21 -2.55
C TYR A 551 8.51 2.17 -1.05
N LYS A 552 7.54 2.55 -0.22
CA LYS A 552 7.57 2.46 1.25
C LYS A 552 6.21 1.98 1.76
N THR A 553 6.20 1.36 2.94
CA THR A 553 4.95 1.05 3.63
C THR A 553 4.29 2.36 4.06
N MET A 554 3.05 2.57 3.64
CA MET A 554 2.22 3.68 4.04
C MET A 554 1.69 3.40 5.44
N PRO A 555 1.66 4.40 6.32
CA PRO A 555 1.14 4.25 7.66
C PRO A 555 -0.39 4.29 7.69
N ILE A 556 -1.10 3.99 6.60
CA ILE A 556 -2.57 4.04 6.56
C ILE A 556 -3.10 2.62 6.62
N GLU A 557 -3.95 2.34 7.61
CA GLU A 557 -4.71 1.10 7.65
C GLU A 557 -5.79 1.14 6.55
N THR A 558 -5.62 0.32 5.52
CA THR A 558 -6.65 0.06 4.52
C THR A 558 -7.02 -1.42 4.56
N GLU A 559 -8.32 -1.72 4.48
CA GLU A 559 -8.78 -3.10 4.37
C GLU A 559 -8.21 -3.75 3.10
N PRO A 560 -7.94 -5.07 3.11
CA PRO A 560 -7.50 -5.78 1.93
C PRO A 560 -8.45 -5.50 0.76
N GLN A 561 -7.89 -5.18 -0.41
CA GLN A 561 -8.68 -4.81 -1.58
C GLN A 561 -9.74 -5.88 -1.88
N ASN A 562 -10.94 -5.46 -2.27
CA ASN A 562 -11.99 -6.37 -2.71
C ASN A 562 -11.73 -6.87 -4.14
N ILE A 563 -10.69 -7.69 -4.29
CA ILE A 563 -10.22 -8.30 -5.53
C ILE A 563 -10.35 -9.84 -5.47
N PRO A 564 -10.32 -10.55 -6.61
CA PRO A 564 -10.44 -12.01 -6.65
C PRO A 564 -9.39 -12.76 -5.82
N ASN A 565 -9.70 -13.95 -5.35
CA ASN A 565 -8.70 -14.78 -4.67
C ASN A 565 -7.90 -15.55 -5.72
N LEU A 566 -6.57 -15.57 -5.64
CA LEU A 566 -5.74 -16.29 -6.62
C LEU A 566 -6.01 -17.80 -6.56
N LYS A 567 -6.07 -18.37 -5.35
CA LYS A 567 -6.43 -19.76 -5.12
C LYS A 567 -7.76 -20.18 -5.75
N ASP A 568 -8.74 -19.27 -5.82
CA ASP A 568 -10.05 -19.56 -6.41
C ASP A 568 -10.00 -19.48 -7.94
N VAL A 569 -9.25 -18.52 -8.50
CA VAL A 569 -9.03 -18.40 -9.96
C VAL A 569 -8.29 -19.61 -10.51
N TYR A 570 -7.34 -20.15 -9.75
CA TYR A 570 -6.46 -21.25 -10.17
C TYR A 570 -6.87 -22.63 -9.65
N LYS A 571 -8.02 -22.76 -8.97
CA LYS A 571 -8.47 -24.00 -8.32
C LYS A 571 -8.54 -25.22 -9.24
N ASP A 572 -8.84 -25.02 -10.53
CA ASP A 572 -8.99 -26.07 -11.55
C ASP A 572 -7.68 -26.30 -12.33
N TYR A 573 -6.58 -25.69 -11.89
CA TYR A 573 -5.26 -25.75 -12.52
C TYR A 573 -4.20 -26.28 -11.55
N PHE A 574 -3.89 -25.55 -10.47
CA PHE A 574 -2.85 -25.90 -9.50
C PHE A 574 -3.02 -25.15 -8.18
N LYS A 575 -2.34 -25.63 -7.13
CA LYS A 575 -2.25 -24.92 -5.85
C LYS A 575 -1.44 -23.62 -6.02
N ILE A 576 -1.86 -22.58 -5.32
CA ILE A 576 -1.20 -21.27 -5.30
C ILE A 576 -0.54 -21.10 -3.94
N GLY A 577 0.80 -21.13 -3.94
CA GLY A 577 1.62 -21.11 -2.73
C GLY A 577 2.22 -19.75 -2.41
N ALA A 578 2.50 -19.52 -1.14
CA ALA A 578 3.27 -18.37 -0.66
C ALA A 578 4.38 -18.82 0.29
N CYS A 579 5.56 -18.21 0.15
CA CYS A 579 6.57 -18.26 1.18
C CYS A 579 6.21 -17.32 2.34
N ILE A 580 6.27 -17.85 3.56
CA ILE A 580 6.08 -17.11 4.79
C ILE A 580 7.43 -16.94 5.46
N TRP A 581 7.72 -15.70 5.81
CA TRP A 581 8.94 -15.35 6.50
C TRP A 581 8.80 -15.63 7.98
N THR A 582 9.85 -16.20 8.56
CA THR A 582 9.93 -16.51 9.99
C THR A 582 9.51 -15.31 10.84
N GLY A 583 8.43 -15.46 11.62
CA GLY A 583 7.91 -14.43 12.51
C GLY A 583 6.88 -13.49 11.88
N THR A 584 6.49 -13.70 10.63
CA THR A 584 5.45 -12.93 9.93
C THR A 584 4.08 -13.61 9.92
N GLU A 585 3.97 -14.82 10.48
CA GLU A 585 2.73 -15.55 10.67
C GLU A 585 1.78 -14.73 11.56
N SER A 586 0.60 -14.38 11.08
CA SER A 586 -0.34 -13.55 11.83
C SER A 586 -1.76 -13.67 11.30
N ASP A 587 -2.73 -13.63 12.21
CA ASP A 587 -4.14 -13.64 11.85
C ASP A 587 -4.72 -12.25 11.59
N THR A 588 -4.07 -11.25 12.16
CA THR A 588 -4.57 -9.87 12.26
C THR A 588 -3.80 -8.93 11.35
N SER A 589 -2.54 -9.24 11.03
CA SER A 589 -1.71 -8.41 10.16
C SER A 589 -2.28 -8.34 8.75
N LYS A 590 -2.05 -7.21 8.07
CA LYS A 590 -2.52 -7.05 6.68
C LYS A 590 -1.92 -8.11 5.75
N PHE A 591 -0.64 -8.42 5.96
CA PHE A 591 0.07 -9.47 5.22
C PHE A 591 -0.55 -10.85 5.50
N GLY A 592 -0.79 -11.20 6.77
CA GLY A 592 -1.41 -12.46 7.15
C GLY A 592 -2.83 -12.63 6.60
N LYS A 593 -3.64 -11.56 6.62
CA LYS A 593 -4.96 -11.54 5.95
C LYS A 593 -4.83 -11.76 4.43
N LEU A 594 -3.85 -11.13 3.79
CA LEU A 594 -3.56 -11.30 2.36
C LEU A 594 -3.18 -12.76 2.05
N ILE A 595 -2.32 -13.37 2.86
CA ILE A 595 -1.90 -14.76 2.70
C ILE A 595 -3.12 -15.70 2.74
N LYS A 596 -3.97 -15.57 3.76
CA LYS A 596 -5.21 -16.35 3.91
C LYS A 596 -6.18 -16.15 2.76
N LYS A 597 -6.25 -14.93 2.23
CA LYS A 597 -7.13 -14.57 1.12
C LYS A 597 -6.70 -15.25 -0.19
N HIS A 598 -5.42 -15.17 -0.54
CA HIS A 598 -4.98 -15.49 -1.91
C HIS A 598 -4.37 -16.89 -2.08
N PHE A 599 -3.84 -17.51 -1.02
CA PHE A 599 -3.00 -18.71 -1.13
C PHE A 599 -3.63 -19.91 -0.43
N ASN A 600 -3.28 -21.12 -0.87
CA ASN A 600 -3.72 -22.40 -0.30
C ASN A 600 -2.58 -23.42 -0.13
N SER A 601 -1.33 -22.97 -0.30
CA SER A 601 -0.11 -23.74 -0.06
C SER A 601 0.91 -22.83 0.62
N LEU A 602 1.67 -23.36 1.58
CA LEU A 602 2.67 -22.59 2.31
C LEU A 602 4.03 -23.28 2.30
N VAL A 603 5.08 -22.47 2.23
CA VAL A 603 6.46 -22.85 2.54
C VAL A 603 7.01 -21.79 3.49
N ASN A 604 7.93 -22.15 4.38
CA ASN A 604 8.61 -21.16 5.21
C ASN A 604 10.04 -20.91 4.71
N ASP A 605 10.53 -19.67 4.83
CA ASP A 605 11.83 -19.24 4.31
C ASP A 605 13.02 -19.97 4.96
N GLY A 606 12.87 -20.45 6.20
CA GLY A 606 14.02 -20.95 6.93
C GLY A 606 13.79 -21.80 8.18
N ILE A 607 12.62 -21.86 8.80
CA ILE A 607 12.46 -22.60 10.07
C ILE A 607 12.65 -24.11 9.91
N MET A 608 12.36 -24.67 8.73
CA MET A 608 12.49 -26.11 8.43
C MET A 608 13.85 -26.49 7.83
N LYS A 609 14.80 -25.56 7.81
CA LYS A 609 16.17 -25.79 7.38
C LYS A 609 16.99 -26.41 8.51
N MET A 610 17.93 -27.30 8.18
CA MET A 610 18.73 -28.03 9.18
C MET A 610 19.37 -27.15 10.27
N PRO A 611 19.98 -25.99 9.97
CA PRO A 611 20.54 -25.12 11.02
C PRO A 611 19.50 -24.44 11.93
N SER A 612 18.26 -24.36 11.47
CA SER A 612 17.15 -23.83 12.27
C SER A 612 16.63 -24.87 13.24
N ILE A 613 16.60 -26.14 12.85
CA ILE A 613 16.14 -27.27 13.68
C ILE A 613 17.25 -27.79 14.60
N LEU A 614 18.45 -28.07 14.08
CA LEU A 614 19.53 -28.67 14.85
C LEU A 614 20.42 -27.60 15.47
N LYS A 615 20.39 -27.49 16.80
CA LYS A 615 21.29 -26.59 17.55
C LYS A 615 22.54 -27.35 17.98
N ILE A 616 23.68 -26.70 17.78
CA ILE A 616 24.98 -27.19 18.27
C ILE A 616 25.17 -26.62 19.67
N GLN A 617 25.25 -27.51 20.66
CA GLN A 617 25.48 -27.15 22.05
C GLN A 617 26.96 -26.83 22.30
N ASN A 618 27.26 -26.15 23.41
CA ASN A 618 28.63 -25.77 23.78
C ASN A 618 29.60 -26.96 23.95
N ASP A 619 29.07 -28.14 24.26
CA ASP A 619 29.82 -29.39 24.37
C ASP A 619 29.92 -30.18 23.06
N GLY A 620 29.41 -29.62 21.96
CA GLY A 620 29.40 -30.23 20.63
C GLY A 620 28.25 -31.21 20.38
N THR A 621 27.36 -31.43 21.35
CA THR A 621 26.16 -32.25 21.15
C THR A 621 25.14 -31.53 20.25
N LEU A 622 24.29 -32.33 19.59
CA LEU A 622 23.22 -31.84 18.74
C LEU A 622 21.89 -31.95 19.50
N ASP A 623 21.12 -30.87 19.48
CA ASP A 623 19.78 -30.81 20.05
C ASP A 623 18.77 -30.39 18.99
N TYR A 624 17.55 -30.91 19.08
CA TYR A 624 16.46 -30.53 18.18
C TYR A 624 15.64 -29.43 18.83
N ASP A 625 15.56 -28.28 18.15
CA ASP A 625 14.72 -27.16 18.53
C ASP A 625 13.67 -26.94 17.44
N TYR A 626 12.45 -27.38 17.73
CA TYR A 626 11.29 -27.26 16.84
C TYR A 626 10.42 -26.04 17.16
N THR A 627 10.82 -25.17 18.09
CA THR A 627 9.96 -24.10 18.61
C THR A 627 9.30 -23.26 17.52
N ASP A 628 10.06 -22.85 16.51
CA ASP A 628 9.54 -22.04 15.41
C ASP A 628 8.75 -22.87 14.39
N VAL A 629 9.12 -24.14 14.18
CA VAL A 629 8.39 -25.09 13.34
C VAL A 629 6.98 -25.31 13.89
N ASP A 630 6.87 -25.57 15.19
CA ASP A 630 5.60 -25.81 15.87
C ASP A 630 4.67 -24.62 15.78
N LYS A 631 5.21 -23.43 16.01
CA LYS A 631 4.46 -22.18 15.89
C LYS A 631 3.91 -21.98 14.48
N PHE A 632 4.70 -22.27 13.45
CA PHE A 632 4.27 -22.14 12.06
C PHE A 632 3.22 -23.20 11.68
N MET A 633 3.44 -24.46 12.06
CA MET A 633 2.51 -25.56 11.76
C MET A 633 1.16 -25.39 12.47
N ASP A 634 1.17 -24.96 13.73
CA ASP A 634 -0.04 -24.63 14.49
C ASP A 634 -0.81 -23.47 13.84
N TRP A 635 -0.10 -22.42 13.41
CA TRP A 635 -0.72 -21.30 12.71
C TRP A 635 -1.29 -21.71 11.34
N ALA A 636 -0.54 -22.49 10.56
CA ALA A 636 -0.95 -22.96 9.24
C ALA A 636 -2.21 -23.85 9.34
N SER A 637 -2.16 -24.89 10.16
CA SER A 637 -3.29 -25.81 10.38
C SER A 637 -4.49 -25.09 11.01
N GLY A 638 -4.27 -24.22 12.00
CA GLY A 638 -5.32 -23.40 12.63
C GLY A 638 -6.04 -22.45 11.67
N ASN A 639 -5.41 -22.10 10.55
CA ASN A 639 -5.99 -21.27 9.49
C ASN A 639 -6.46 -22.08 8.25
N GLY A 640 -6.50 -23.41 8.34
CA GLY A 640 -6.99 -24.29 7.28
C GLY A 640 -6.05 -24.43 6.09
N PHE A 641 -4.74 -24.28 6.29
CA PHE A 641 -3.74 -24.62 5.29
C PHE A 641 -3.37 -26.10 5.40
N ASP A 642 -4.00 -26.90 4.55
CA ASP A 642 -3.76 -28.35 4.48
C ASP A 642 -2.55 -28.72 3.58
N ASP A 643 -1.99 -27.74 2.86
CA ASP A 643 -0.79 -27.92 2.02
C ASP A 643 0.39 -27.11 2.55
N VAL A 644 1.28 -27.78 3.28
CA VAL A 644 2.56 -27.21 3.74
C VAL A 644 3.71 -27.97 3.08
N VAL A 645 4.71 -27.23 2.62
CA VAL A 645 5.92 -27.76 2.00
C VAL A 645 7.09 -27.62 2.97
N GLY A 646 7.73 -28.74 3.29
CA GLY A 646 8.95 -28.77 4.06
C GLY A 646 10.18 -28.42 3.21
N HIS A 647 10.92 -27.39 3.63
CA HIS A 647 12.07 -26.86 2.91
C HIS A 647 13.20 -26.53 3.90
N THR A 648 14.30 -27.28 3.97
CA THR A 648 14.70 -28.47 3.19
C THR A 648 15.64 -29.36 4.03
N PHE A 649 15.69 -30.67 3.76
CA PHE A 649 16.57 -31.57 4.53
C PHE A 649 18.06 -31.33 4.25
N PHE A 650 18.50 -31.42 2.99
CA PHE A 650 19.92 -31.32 2.63
C PHE A 650 20.16 -30.24 1.59
N TRP A 651 21.06 -29.32 1.92
CA TRP A 651 21.53 -28.28 1.02
C TRP A 651 23.04 -28.11 1.21
N GLU A 652 23.80 -28.10 0.12
CA GLU A 652 25.27 -28.10 0.19
C GLU A 652 25.84 -26.69 0.43
N THR A 653 25.48 -26.07 1.55
CA THR A 653 26.01 -24.78 2.01
C THR A 653 26.85 -24.93 3.28
N LEU A 654 27.67 -23.92 3.60
CA LEU A 654 28.57 -23.97 4.75
C LEU A 654 27.88 -24.35 6.06
N ASN A 655 26.70 -23.79 6.34
CA ASN A 655 25.99 -24.02 7.60
C ASN A 655 25.53 -25.49 7.74
N TRP A 656 25.12 -26.14 6.65
CA TRP A 656 24.76 -27.55 6.64
C TRP A 656 25.99 -28.44 6.74
N CYS A 657 27.06 -28.08 6.04
CA CYS A 657 28.30 -28.85 6.04
C CYS A 657 28.93 -28.94 7.44
N SER A 658 28.65 -27.98 8.33
CA SER A 658 29.11 -28.03 9.74
C SER A 658 28.62 -29.28 10.50
N TYR A 659 27.45 -29.83 10.17
CA TYR A 659 26.92 -31.05 10.79
C TYR A 659 27.62 -32.33 10.32
N SER A 660 28.48 -32.23 9.30
CA SER A 660 29.34 -33.34 8.87
C SER A 660 30.56 -33.54 9.76
N LEU A 661 30.88 -32.57 10.64
CA LEU A 661 31.99 -32.64 11.58
C LEU A 661 31.68 -33.55 12.77
N LYS A 662 32.72 -34.16 13.35
CA LYS A 662 32.65 -34.89 14.63
C LYS A 662 32.33 -33.95 15.78
N ASN A 663 32.90 -32.75 15.76
CA ASN A 663 32.63 -31.65 16.67
C ASN A 663 32.18 -30.45 15.84
N PRO A 664 30.86 -30.23 15.70
CA PRO A 664 30.35 -29.11 14.93
C PRO A 664 30.82 -27.79 15.56
N SER A 665 31.60 -26.99 14.83
CA SER A 665 31.87 -25.60 15.17
C SER A 665 31.67 -24.77 13.91
N ASN A 666 31.16 -23.55 14.05
CA ASN A 666 30.92 -22.66 12.91
C ASN A 666 32.25 -22.05 12.36
N THR A 667 33.33 -22.83 12.33
CA THR A 667 34.69 -22.36 12.02
C THR A 667 35.38 -23.22 10.95
N LEU A 668 36.06 -22.52 10.03
CA LEU A 668 36.53 -22.98 8.72
C LEU A 668 37.94 -23.64 8.73
N SER A 669 38.29 -24.39 9.77
CA SER A 669 39.65 -24.97 9.89
C SER A 669 39.67 -26.46 10.29
N ALA A 670 38.74 -27.24 9.74
CA ALA A 670 38.69 -28.68 9.95
C ALA A 670 39.63 -29.43 8.99
N ASN A 671 40.48 -30.30 9.53
CA ASN A 671 41.24 -31.28 8.76
C ASN A 671 40.35 -32.49 8.40
N ALA A 672 40.81 -33.35 7.48
CA ALA A 672 40.07 -34.55 7.09
C ALA A 672 39.65 -35.44 8.30
N ASP A 673 40.49 -35.50 9.34
CA ASP A 673 40.22 -36.28 10.55
C ASP A 673 39.11 -35.69 11.44
N ASP A 674 38.69 -34.45 11.21
CA ASP A 674 37.63 -33.78 11.97
C ASP A 674 36.23 -34.12 11.43
N TYR A 675 36.13 -34.74 10.25
CA TYR A 675 34.86 -35.14 9.63
C TYR A 675 34.39 -36.52 10.09
N LYS A 676 33.07 -36.70 10.16
CA LYS A 676 32.44 -38.01 10.31
C LYS A 676 32.77 -38.86 9.07
N ASN A 677 32.95 -40.16 9.28
CA ASN A 677 33.08 -41.07 8.14
C ASN A 677 31.72 -41.23 7.42
N ARG A 678 31.77 -41.76 6.20
CA ARG A 678 30.59 -41.98 5.35
C ARG A 678 29.45 -42.73 6.06
N GLU A 679 29.72 -43.82 6.76
CA GLU A 679 28.69 -44.65 7.42
C GLU A 679 27.99 -43.89 8.55
N THR A 680 28.77 -43.12 9.33
CA THR A 680 28.25 -42.24 10.37
C THR A 680 27.39 -41.13 9.78
N LEU A 681 27.79 -40.54 8.65
CA LEU A 681 26.98 -39.51 7.97
C LEU A 681 25.68 -40.05 7.40
N LEU A 682 25.69 -41.24 6.80
CA LEU A 682 24.48 -41.90 6.31
C LEU A 682 23.53 -42.26 7.46
N SER A 683 24.07 -42.70 8.59
CA SER A 683 23.28 -42.98 9.80
C SER A 683 22.65 -41.70 10.35
N PHE A 684 23.43 -40.62 10.45
CA PHE A 684 22.94 -39.30 10.84
C PHE A 684 21.86 -38.78 9.90
N MET A 685 22.06 -38.92 8.58
CA MET A 685 21.08 -38.51 7.57
C MET A 685 19.75 -39.23 7.75
N LYS A 686 19.78 -40.56 7.96
CA LYS A 686 18.57 -41.34 8.20
C LYS A 686 17.86 -40.91 9.49
N GLU A 687 18.61 -40.74 10.58
CA GLU A 687 18.08 -40.31 11.87
C GLU A 687 17.43 -38.93 11.77
N TYR A 688 18.13 -37.95 11.18
CA TYR A 688 17.64 -36.59 11.00
C TYR A 688 16.35 -36.54 10.18
N ILE A 689 16.33 -37.17 8.99
CA ILE A 689 15.13 -37.23 8.15
C ILE A 689 13.97 -37.84 8.94
N THR A 690 14.21 -38.96 9.63
CA THR A 690 13.16 -39.67 10.39
C THR A 690 12.59 -38.80 11.50
N ASN A 691 13.45 -38.16 12.30
CA ASN A 691 13.01 -37.34 13.43
C ASN A 691 12.21 -36.12 12.95
N VAL A 692 12.71 -35.40 11.94
CA VAL A 692 12.04 -34.20 11.44
C VAL A 692 10.72 -34.53 10.74
N MET A 693 10.68 -35.58 9.91
CA MET A 693 9.42 -36.01 9.27
C MET A 693 8.36 -36.37 10.30
N LYS A 694 8.71 -37.22 11.28
CA LYS A 694 7.78 -37.61 12.34
C LYS A 694 7.27 -36.41 13.13
N HIS A 695 8.18 -35.53 13.52
CA HIS A 695 7.82 -34.35 14.27
C HIS A 695 6.83 -33.46 13.51
N CYS A 696 7.12 -33.15 12.23
CA CYS A 696 6.28 -32.27 11.41
C CYS A 696 4.94 -32.89 10.99
N GLU A 697 4.80 -34.22 11.03
CA GLU A 697 3.52 -34.93 10.84
C GLU A 697 2.75 -35.13 12.15
N GLY A 698 3.23 -34.58 13.27
CA GLY A 698 2.55 -34.67 14.55
C GLY A 698 2.77 -35.98 15.33
N ASP A 699 3.70 -36.83 14.89
CA ASP A 699 4.01 -38.15 15.46
C ASP A 699 5.10 -38.13 16.55
N GLY A 700 5.36 -36.94 17.11
CA GLY A 700 6.23 -36.72 18.26
C GLY A 700 5.59 -37.11 19.60
N GLY A 701 6.37 -37.03 20.67
CA GLY A 701 5.83 -37.19 22.03
C GLY A 701 5.00 -35.97 22.45
N ALA A 702 3.99 -36.13 23.31
CA ALA A 702 3.18 -34.99 23.77
C ALA A 702 4.01 -33.85 24.41
N ASP A 703 5.10 -34.19 25.10
CA ASP A 703 6.01 -33.23 25.72
C ASP A 703 6.91 -32.48 24.70
N GLU A 704 7.01 -32.99 23.46
CA GLU A 704 7.81 -32.40 22.37
C GLU A 704 7.17 -31.13 21.80
N TYR A 705 5.84 -31.02 21.89
CA TYR A 705 5.05 -29.90 21.39
C TYR A 705 4.75 -28.85 22.48
N VAL A 706 5.56 -28.82 23.54
CA VAL A 706 5.43 -27.88 24.65
C VAL A 706 6.72 -27.06 24.79
N HIS A 707 6.69 -25.83 24.28
CA HIS A 707 7.83 -24.92 24.32
C HIS A 707 7.54 -23.70 25.18
N ASN A 708 8.40 -23.41 26.16
CA ASN A 708 8.28 -22.22 27.02
C ASN A 708 6.89 -22.06 27.67
N GLY A 709 6.24 -23.18 28.02
CA GLY A 709 4.90 -23.20 28.62
C GLY A 709 3.75 -22.98 27.62
N THR A 710 4.04 -22.91 26.32
CA THR A 710 3.05 -22.91 25.23
C THR A 710 2.91 -24.33 24.71
N SER A 711 1.68 -24.84 24.66
CA SER A 711 1.36 -26.15 24.07
C SER A 711 0.80 -25.93 22.66
N TYR A 712 1.33 -26.66 21.69
CA TYR A 712 0.84 -26.67 20.31
C TYR A 712 -0.03 -27.90 20.05
N ASN A 713 -0.94 -27.83 19.07
CA ASN A 713 -1.83 -28.94 18.74
C ASN A 713 -1.42 -29.61 17.40
N PRO A 714 -0.68 -30.73 17.45
CA PRO A 714 -0.19 -31.40 16.25
C PRO A 714 -1.21 -32.29 15.53
N GLU A 715 -2.44 -32.44 16.05
CA GLU A 715 -3.40 -33.46 15.58
C GLU A 715 -3.70 -33.43 14.07
N ASN A 716 -3.63 -32.26 13.44
CA ASN A 716 -3.91 -32.07 12.02
C ASN A 716 -2.69 -31.58 11.22
N TRP A 717 -1.48 -31.73 11.76
CA TRP A 717 -0.27 -31.32 11.05
C TRP A 717 0.04 -32.31 9.93
N HIS A 718 0.41 -31.77 8.78
CA HIS A 718 0.74 -32.56 7.61
C HIS A 718 1.71 -31.81 6.70
N ILE A 719 2.73 -32.50 6.18
CA ILE A 719 3.60 -31.97 5.14
C ILE A 719 3.23 -32.63 3.80
N SER A 720 2.74 -31.83 2.87
CA SER A 720 2.33 -32.30 1.54
C SER A 720 3.51 -32.61 0.63
N ALA A 721 4.63 -31.91 0.77
CA ALA A 721 5.87 -32.19 0.01
C ALA A 721 7.11 -31.83 0.82
N TRP A 722 8.19 -32.61 0.68
CA TRP A 722 9.52 -32.26 1.18
C TRP A 722 10.49 -31.98 0.04
N ASP A 723 11.18 -30.85 0.10
CA ASP A 723 12.44 -30.66 -0.61
C ASP A 723 13.50 -31.52 0.07
N VAL A 724 13.73 -32.71 -0.48
CA VAL A 724 14.65 -33.69 0.12
C VAL A 724 16.10 -33.27 -0.07
N VAL A 725 16.43 -32.80 -1.27
CA VAL A 725 17.74 -32.25 -1.61
C VAL A 725 17.55 -30.98 -2.42
N ASN A 726 18.23 -29.93 -2.02
CA ASN A 726 18.20 -28.61 -2.65
C ASN A 726 19.55 -28.32 -3.33
N GLU A 727 19.53 -27.89 -4.59
CA GLU A 727 20.68 -27.29 -5.31
C GLU A 727 21.98 -28.12 -5.36
N ALA A 728 21.86 -29.44 -5.49
CA ALA A 728 23.01 -30.33 -5.47
C ALA A 728 23.86 -30.33 -6.76
N VAL A 729 23.36 -29.77 -7.87
CA VAL A 729 24.07 -29.74 -9.16
C VAL A 729 24.67 -28.36 -9.41
N TRP A 730 25.95 -28.33 -9.74
CA TRP A 730 26.73 -27.12 -9.99
C TRP A 730 27.25 -27.05 -11.43
N GLY A 731 27.00 -25.93 -12.11
CA GLY A 731 27.94 -25.44 -13.13
C GLY A 731 27.59 -25.64 -14.60
N MET A 732 28.02 -24.63 -15.35
CA MET A 732 27.96 -24.41 -16.79
C MET A 732 28.93 -25.31 -17.60
N THR A 733 29.28 -26.50 -17.10
CA THR A 733 30.38 -27.34 -17.65
C THR A 733 30.07 -28.83 -17.78
N ALA A 734 28.81 -29.25 -17.68
CA ALA A 734 28.46 -30.66 -17.93
C ALA A 734 28.73 -31.04 -19.40
N PRO A 735 29.39 -32.18 -19.68
CA PRO A 735 29.62 -32.65 -21.04
C PRO A 735 28.33 -33.17 -21.67
N THR A 736 28.20 -32.98 -22.98
CA THR A 736 27.01 -33.30 -23.77
C THR A 736 26.77 -34.80 -23.96
N PRO A 737 25.52 -35.19 -24.32
CA PRO A 737 25.12 -36.58 -24.57
C PRO A 737 25.94 -37.30 -25.64
N GLU A 738 26.56 -36.58 -26.59
CA GLU A 738 27.43 -37.16 -27.62
C GLU A 738 28.75 -37.73 -27.06
N SER A 739 29.13 -37.35 -25.84
CA SER A 739 30.34 -37.88 -25.18
C SER A 739 30.17 -39.31 -24.62
N GLY A 740 28.95 -39.86 -24.63
CA GLY A 740 28.65 -41.20 -24.13
C GLY A 740 28.95 -41.41 -22.63
N ASN A 741 29.18 -40.33 -21.88
CA ASN A 741 29.78 -40.38 -20.55
C ASN A 741 28.80 -39.85 -19.48
N LYS A 742 27.93 -40.74 -18.99
CA LYS A 742 26.97 -40.47 -17.90
C LYS A 742 27.64 -40.14 -16.56
N ASP A 743 28.95 -40.36 -16.44
CA ASP A 743 29.72 -40.24 -15.19
C ASP A 743 30.20 -38.80 -14.87
N LYS A 744 29.59 -37.76 -15.47
CA LYS A 744 30.07 -36.36 -15.36
C LYS A 744 28.97 -35.34 -15.06
N ILE A 745 27.99 -35.69 -14.21
CA ILE A 745 27.19 -34.67 -13.52
C ILE A 745 28.15 -33.85 -12.65
N SER A 746 28.17 -32.55 -12.85
CA SER A 746 28.97 -31.65 -12.03
C SER A 746 28.18 -31.34 -10.77
N TYR A 747 28.41 -32.10 -9.71
CA TYR A 747 27.82 -31.83 -8.40
C TYR A 747 28.49 -30.62 -7.76
N ALA A 748 27.76 -29.96 -6.88
CA ALA A 748 28.35 -28.97 -5.98
C ALA A 748 29.44 -29.67 -5.13
N HIS A 749 30.70 -29.22 -5.22
CA HIS A 749 31.88 -29.82 -4.57
C HIS A 749 32.94 -28.76 -4.24
N VAL A 750 33.86 -29.05 -3.31
CA VAL A 750 34.90 -28.11 -2.86
C VAL A 750 35.83 -27.67 -4.01
N LYS A 751 36.06 -26.35 -4.15
CA LYS A 751 37.19 -25.77 -4.92
C LYS A 751 38.20 -25.13 -3.96
N GLY A 752 39.39 -25.73 -3.84
CA GLY A 752 40.50 -25.20 -3.02
C GLY A 752 40.35 -25.53 -1.51
N ASN A 753 40.95 -24.72 -0.62
CA ASN A 753 40.84 -24.89 0.85
C ASN A 753 39.49 -24.40 1.41
N ASN A 754 38.40 -24.51 0.65
CA ASN A 754 37.13 -23.89 1.00
C ASN A 754 36.06 -24.96 1.30
N PRO A 755 35.64 -25.18 2.56
CA PRO A 755 34.86 -26.36 3.00
C PRO A 755 33.36 -26.31 2.65
N TYR A 756 32.98 -25.63 1.58
CA TYR A 756 31.62 -25.70 1.03
C TYR A 756 31.46 -27.05 0.32
N TYR A 757 30.29 -27.70 0.43
CA TYR A 757 29.91 -28.93 -0.30
C TYR A 757 30.45 -30.27 0.27
N ALA A 758 30.36 -30.46 1.59
CA ALA A 758 30.95 -31.59 2.29
C ALA A 758 30.22 -32.93 2.10
N TYR A 759 28.91 -32.98 1.84
CA TYR A 759 28.22 -34.28 1.75
C TYR A 759 28.62 -35.04 0.50
N TYR A 760 28.71 -34.37 -0.65
CA TYR A 760 29.25 -34.95 -1.87
C TYR A 760 30.70 -35.45 -1.69
N ASP A 761 31.58 -34.67 -1.06
CA ASP A 761 32.99 -35.06 -0.93
C ASP A 761 33.22 -36.20 0.08
N LEU A 762 32.43 -36.26 1.16
CA LEU A 762 32.58 -37.24 2.24
C LEU A 762 31.80 -38.54 2.00
N ILE A 763 30.61 -38.43 1.41
CA ILE A 763 29.77 -39.57 1.07
C ILE A 763 30.07 -39.92 -0.39
N GLY A 764 29.75 -39.04 -1.32
CA GLY A 764 29.77 -39.29 -2.77
C GLY A 764 28.41 -38.92 -3.38
N ALA A 765 28.29 -38.92 -4.71
CA ALA A 765 27.06 -38.56 -5.44
C ALA A 765 25.79 -39.29 -4.95
N ASP A 766 25.94 -40.50 -4.40
CA ASP A 766 24.84 -41.31 -3.92
C ASP A 766 24.27 -40.84 -2.56
N TYR A 767 24.80 -39.79 -1.93
CA TYR A 767 24.15 -39.17 -0.79
C TYR A 767 22.71 -38.71 -1.13
N ILE A 768 22.50 -38.22 -2.36
CA ILE A 768 21.19 -37.80 -2.87
C ILE A 768 20.25 -39.00 -2.88
N LYS A 769 20.71 -40.12 -3.45
CA LYS A 769 19.98 -41.39 -3.46
C LYS A 769 19.61 -41.84 -2.04
N TYR A 770 20.55 -41.77 -1.10
CA TYR A 770 20.27 -42.18 0.29
C TYR A 770 19.29 -41.24 0.98
N ALA A 771 19.35 -39.93 0.74
CA ALA A 771 18.38 -38.98 1.30
C ALA A 771 16.94 -39.32 0.85
N PHE A 772 16.72 -39.51 -0.45
CA PHE A 772 15.42 -39.94 -0.99
C PHE A 772 15.00 -41.32 -0.48
N LYS A 773 15.92 -42.29 -0.43
CA LYS A 773 15.65 -43.63 0.09
C LYS A 773 15.20 -43.59 1.55
N TYR A 774 15.87 -42.81 2.41
CA TYR A 774 15.50 -42.70 3.82
C TYR A 774 14.18 -41.94 4.03
N ALA A 775 13.92 -40.90 3.24
CA ALA A 775 12.63 -40.22 3.26
C ALA A 775 11.48 -41.15 2.84
N SER A 776 11.65 -41.92 1.75
CA SER A 776 10.67 -42.92 1.30
C SER A 776 10.47 -44.07 2.30
N GLU A 777 11.55 -44.54 2.94
CA GLU A 777 11.47 -45.52 4.03
C GLU A 777 10.66 -44.98 5.22
N CYS A 778 10.92 -43.73 5.65
CA CYS A 778 10.19 -43.09 6.74
C CYS A 778 8.71 -42.88 6.39
N LYS A 779 8.44 -42.32 5.21
CA LYS A 779 7.09 -42.16 4.65
C LYS A 779 6.32 -43.48 4.67
N THR A 780 6.91 -44.55 4.14
CA THR A 780 6.28 -45.88 4.08
C THR A 780 6.05 -46.47 5.46
N ALA A 781 7.03 -46.35 6.37
CA ALA A 781 6.95 -46.92 7.72
C ALA A 781 5.84 -46.29 8.57
N ASN A 782 5.52 -45.01 8.33
CA ASN A 782 4.51 -44.27 9.10
C ASN A 782 3.24 -43.96 8.29
N ASN A 783 3.11 -44.47 7.05
CA ASN A 783 1.97 -44.27 6.17
C ASN A 783 1.68 -42.78 5.85
N TYR A 784 2.73 -41.98 5.65
CA TYR A 784 2.61 -40.59 5.22
C TYR A 784 2.30 -40.48 3.73
N THR A 785 1.55 -39.45 3.35
CA THR A 785 1.18 -39.16 1.96
C THR A 785 2.11 -38.14 1.27
N THR A 786 3.15 -37.67 1.97
CA THR A 786 4.07 -36.63 1.52
C THR A 786 4.77 -36.96 0.19
N GLU A 787 4.83 -35.98 -0.70
CA GLU A 787 5.63 -36.02 -1.93
C GLU A 787 7.12 -35.79 -1.62
N LEU A 788 8.01 -36.51 -2.31
CA LEU A 788 9.45 -36.34 -2.24
C LEU A 788 9.94 -35.57 -3.46
N ARG A 789 10.48 -34.37 -3.23
CA ARG A 789 10.88 -33.42 -4.28
C ARG A 789 12.38 -33.16 -4.30
N TYR A 790 12.93 -33.06 -5.51
CA TYR A 790 14.24 -32.44 -5.74
C TYR A 790 14.02 -30.98 -6.19
N ASN A 791 14.70 -30.00 -5.58
CA ASN A 791 14.47 -28.58 -5.85
C ASN A 791 15.76 -27.88 -6.30
N ASP A 792 15.69 -27.05 -7.35
CA ASP A 792 16.87 -26.34 -7.86
C ASP A 792 16.52 -25.07 -8.68
N TYR A 793 17.47 -24.15 -8.78
CA TYR A 793 17.42 -22.94 -9.62
C TYR A 793 18.10 -23.15 -10.98
N ASP A 794 17.92 -22.19 -11.89
CA ASP A 794 18.49 -22.17 -13.25
C ASP A 794 18.09 -23.37 -14.12
N LEU A 795 16.90 -23.93 -13.88
CA LEU A 795 16.31 -25.00 -14.70
C LEU A 795 15.56 -24.48 -15.95
N TYR A 796 15.89 -23.27 -16.43
CA TYR A 796 15.06 -22.52 -17.39
C TYR A 796 15.78 -21.72 -18.50
N CYS A 797 17.11 -21.49 -18.47
CA CYS A 797 17.79 -20.68 -19.50
C CYS A 797 19.22 -21.09 -19.89
N GLU A 798 19.74 -20.44 -20.96
CA GLU A 798 20.47 -20.99 -22.10
C GLU A 798 21.82 -20.21 -22.39
N ASN A 799 22.75 -20.69 -23.28
CA ASN A 799 23.90 -19.97 -23.92
C ASN A 799 23.83 -19.62 -25.48
N LYS A 800 22.97 -20.11 -26.36
CA LYS A 800 22.93 -20.04 -27.87
C LYS A 800 24.20 -19.88 -28.72
N GLN A 801 25.44 -19.94 -28.21
CA GLN A 801 26.68 -19.96 -29.01
C GLN A 801 27.43 -21.30 -29.00
N TYR A 802 27.07 -22.24 -28.13
CA TYR A 802 27.64 -23.58 -28.12
C TYR A 802 26.52 -24.61 -28.22
N ALA A 803 26.26 -25.12 -29.43
CA ALA A 803 25.32 -26.22 -29.65
C ALA A 803 25.65 -27.50 -28.84
N ASP A 804 26.86 -27.58 -28.27
CA ASP A 804 27.38 -28.75 -27.57
C ASP A 804 27.39 -28.62 -26.03
N TYR A 805 26.82 -27.57 -25.42
CA TYR A 805 26.92 -27.32 -23.96
C TYR A 805 25.69 -26.62 -23.34
N PHE A 806 24.52 -26.90 -23.87
CA PHE A 806 23.27 -26.35 -23.35
C PHE A 806 22.68 -27.15 -22.23
N ASN A 807 21.99 -26.46 -21.31
CA ASN A 807 21.29 -27.07 -20.19
C ASN A 807 22.22 -27.80 -19.22
N ALA A 808 23.53 -27.52 -19.18
CA ALA A 808 24.46 -28.32 -18.36
C ALA A 808 23.95 -28.62 -16.93
N LYS A 809 23.32 -27.62 -16.27
CA LYS A 809 22.64 -27.82 -15.00
C LYS A 809 21.32 -28.56 -15.14
N ALA A 810 20.37 -28.07 -15.95
CA ALA A 810 19.07 -28.71 -16.13
C ALA A 810 19.16 -30.16 -16.65
N ASP A 811 20.03 -30.45 -17.62
CA ASP A 811 20.39 -31.78 -18.10
C ASP A 811 21.09 -32.61 -17.01
N GLY A 812 22.03 -32.00 -16.27
CA GLY A 812 22.67 -32.66 -15.13
C GLY A 812 21.65 -33.14 -14.09
N VAL A 813 20.70 -32.28 -13.73
CA VAL A 813 19.57 -32.62 -12.86
C VAL A 813 18.66 -33.64 -13.55
N TYR A 814 18.36 -33.49 -14.84
CA TYR A 814 17.49 -34.43 -15.57
C TYR A 814 18.05 -35.85 -15.54
N TYR A 815 19.36 -35.99 -15.79
CA TYR A 815 20.04 -37.28 -15.73
C TYR A 815 20.19 -37.81 -14.31
N LEU A 816 20.39 -36.94 -13.31
CA LEU A 816 20.35 -37.32 -11.90
C LEU A 816 18.99 -37.94 -11.55
N ILE A 817 17.90 -37.22 -11.82
CA ILE A 817 16.54 -37.67 -11.50
C ILE A 817 16.19 -38.94 -12.26
N ARG A 818 16.48 -39.00 -13.57
CA ARG A 818 16.29 -40.24 -14.34
C ARG A 818 17.06 -41.42 -13.77
N GLY A 819 18.30 -41.21 -13.32
CA GLY A 819 19.11 -42.25 -12.68
C GLY A 819 18.48 -42.76 -11.38
N LEU A 820 17.96 -41.86 -10.54
CA LEU A 820 17.22 -42.24 -9.33
C LEU A 820 15.97 -43.08 -9.67
N LEU A 821 15.19 -42.66 -10.67
CA LEU A 821 14.00 -43.38 -11.13
C LEU A 821 14.34 -44.77 -11.72
N ASP A 822 15.38 -44.85 -12.55
CA ASP A 822 15.86 -46.12 -13.15
C ASP A 822 16.32 -47.11 -12.05
N GLU A 823 16.81 -46.62 -10.91
CA GLU A 823 17.19 -47.41 -9.75
C GLU A 823 16.02 -47.73 -8.80
N GLY A 824 14.80 -47.29 -9.12
CA GLY A 824 13.60 -47.49 -8.30
C GLY A 824 13.54 -46.64 -7.04
N ILE A 825 14.28 -45.52 -7.01
CA ILE A 825 14.20 -44.54 -5.93
C ILE A 825 12.98 -43.65 -6.16
N GLU A 826 12.15 -43.51 -5.13
CA GLU A 826 10.94 -42.68 -5.19
C GLU A 826 11.32 -41.20 -5.25
N VAL A 827 11.01 -40.58 -6.39
CA VAL A 827 11.00 -39.13 -6.60
C VAL A 827 9.64 -38.82 -7.18
N ASN A 828 8.82 -38.02 -6.49
CA ASN A 828 7.46 -37.72 -6.95
C ASN A 828 7.44 -36.48 -7.84
N THR A 829 8.21 -35.44 -7.47
CA THR A 829 8.16 -34.14 -8.15
C THR A 829 9.55 -33.51 -8.33
N VAL A 830 9.65 -32.59 -9.28
CA VAL A 830 10.81 -31.70 -9.46
C VAL A 830 10.38 -30.24 -9.25
N GLY A 831 11.12 -29.55 -8.38
CA GLY A 831 10.92 -28.15 -8.04
C GLY A 831 11.78 -27.21 -8.89
N PHE A 832 11.13 -26.27 -9.56
CA PHE A 832 11.75 -25.17 -10.30
C PHE A 832 11.67 -23.94 -9.43
N GLN A 833 12.78 -23.56 -8.79
CA GLN A 833 12.81 -22.37 -7.93
C GLN A 833 12.31 -21.14 -8.70
N SER A 834 12.73 -20.96 -9.95
CA SER A 834 12.17 -19.95 -10.85
C SER A 834 12.41 -18.50 -10.41
N HIS A 835 13.59 -18.23 -9.86
CA HIS A 835 14.10 -16.88 -9.64
C HIS A 835 14.48 -16.23 -10.98
N TYR A 836 13.69 -15.25 -11.42
CA TYR A 836 13.83 -14.58 -12.72
C TYR A 836 14.17 -13.08 -12.59
N TYR A 837 14.52 -12.47 -13.73
CA TYR A 837 14.83 -11.04 -13.86
C TYR A 837 13.95 -10.43 -14.96
N SER A 838 13.45 -9.21 -14.78
CA SER A 838 12.46 -8.61 -15.68
C SER A 838 13.02 -8.15 -17.04
N ASN A 839 14.33 -7.96 -17.12
CA ASN A 839 14.98 -7.29 -18.25
C ASN A 839 15.10 -8.15 -19.53
N TYR A 840 14.61 -9.39 -19.53
CA TYR A 840 14.46 -10.16 -20.77
C TYR A 840 13.52 -9.43 -21.75
N ALA A 841 12.51 -8.71 -21.25
CA ALA A 841 11.42 -8.10 -22.02
C ALA A 841 11.77 -6.83 -22.83
N ASP A 842 12.84 -6.09 -22.48
CA ASP A 842 13.19 -4.83 -23.17
C ASP A 842 14.04 -5.02 -24.44
N GLY A 843 14.34 -6.27 -24.83
CA GLY A 843 15.38 -6.52 -25.85
C GLY A 843 16.77 -6.05 -25.40
N VAL A 844 16.94 -5.69 -24.12
CA VAL A 844 18.22 -5.40 -23.48
C VAL A 844 18.90 -6.73 -23.22
N ASN A 845 19.50 -7.28 -24.27
CA ASN A 845 20.88 -7.72 -24.29
C ASN A 845 21.50 -8.03 -22.91
N VAL A 846 21.01 -9.07 -22.22
CA VAL A 846 21.56 -9.48 -20.92
C VAL A 846 22.95 -10.05 -21.14
N LYS A 847 23.97 -9.38 -20.63
CA LYS A 847 25.36 -9.83 -20.73
C LYS A 847 25.61 -10.94 -19.71
N PHE A 848 25.44 -12.19 -20.12
CA PHE A 848 25.95 -13.30 -19.32
C PHE A 848 27.47 -13.39 -19.50
N TYR A 849 28.20 -13.48 -18.38
CA TYR A 849 29.65 -13.60 -18.40
C TYR A 849 30.04 -14.93 -19.04
N ASN A 850 30.63 -14.86 -20.24
CA ASN A 850 31.27 -15.99 -20.89
C ASN A 850 32.76 -16.01 -20.53
N PRO A 851 33.33 -17.11 -20.00
CA PRO A 851 34.78 -17.25 -19.85
C PRO A 851 35.59 -17.13 -21.16
N ALA A 852 34.93 -17.19 -22.33
CA ALA A 852 35.54 -17.02 -23.65
C ALA A 852 35.36 -15.63 -24.29
N ASN A 853 34.90 -14.60 -23.56
CA ASN A 853 34.78 -13.21 -24.04
C ASN A 853 33.88 -12.97 -25.28
N THR A 854 33.05 -13.93 -25.71
CA THR A 854 32.02 -13.64 -26.73
C THR A 854 30.74 -13.14 -26.05
N THR A 855 30.35 -11.91 -26.35
CA THR A 855 29.10 -11.31 -25.85
C THR A 855 27.96 -11.74 -26.77
N ARG A 856 26.96 -12.47 -26.24
CA ARG A 856 25.67 -12.69 -26.91
C ARG A 856 24.54 -12.30 -26.01
N PHE A 857 23.41 -12.04 -26.64
CA PHE A 857 22.26 -11.36 -26.09
C PHE A 857 21.05 -12.30 -26.04
N TYR A 858 20.36 -12.32 -24.90
CA TYR A 858 19.11 -13.07 -24.70
C TYR A 858 17.92 -12.18 -24.96
N THR A 859 17.05 -12.61 -25.88
CA THR A 859 15.75 -11.98 -26.06
C THR A 859 14.72 -12.61 -25.12
N PHE A 860 13.59 -11.92 -24.93
CA PHE A 860 12.47 -12.47 -24.19
C PHE A 860 11.88 -13.73 -24.82
N ASP A 861 11.79 -13.75 -26.16
CA ASP A 861 11.23 -14.87 -26.90
C ASP A 861 12.10 -16.13 -26.75
N ASP A 862 13.44 -15.97 -26.72
CA ASP A 862 14.36 -17.06 -26.39
C ASP A 862 14.07 -17.62 -24.99
N PHE A 863 13.88 -16.77 -23.98
CA PHE A 863 13.55 -17.21 -22.63
C PHE A 863 12.26 -18.05 -22.60
N LEU A 864 11.22 -17.62 -23.32
CA LEU A 864 9.93 -18.32 -23.38
C LEU A 864 10.05 -19.67 -24.11
N GLU A 865 10.73 -19.70 -25.27
CA GLU A 865 10.95 -20.94 -26.04
C GLU A 865 11.67 -22.00 -25.19
N HIS A 866 12.71 -21.60 -24.46
CA HIS A 866 13.46 -22.56 -23.62
C HIS A 866 12.68 -23.00 -22.39
N THR A 867 11.91 -22.10 -21.78
CA THR A 867 11.03 -22.45 -20.67
C THR A 867 10.03 -23.52 -21.10
N GLU A 868 9.39 -23.37 -22.27
CA GLU A 868 8.49 -24.38 -22.82
C GLU A 868 9.20 -25.72 -23.07
N TYR A 869 10.34 -25.70 -23.77
CA TYR A 869 11.10 -26.91 -24.09
C TYR A 869 11.51 -27.66 -22.82
N LEU A 870 12.01 -26.96 -21.80
CA LEU A 870 12.45 -27.57 -20.56
C LEU A 870 11.25 -28.16 -19.82
N LEU A 871 10.17 -27.42 -19.61
CA LEU A 871 8.96 -27.94 -18.98
C LEU A 871 8.49 -29.25 -19.64
N ASP A 872 8.39 -29.28 -20.96
CA ASP A 872 7.95 -30.48 -21.71
C ASP A 872 8.95 -31.64 -21.58
N LYS A 873 10.25 -31.35 -21.55
CA LYS A 873 11.30 -32.34 -21.31
C LYS A 873 11.14 -32.99 -19.93
N TRP A 874 10.85 -32.23 -18.90
CA TRP A 874 10.65 -32.76 -17.54
C TRP A 874 9.36 -33.57 -17.41
N ILE A 875 8.27 -33.09 -18.02
CA ILE A 875 6.98 -33.82 -18.10
C ILE A 875 7.19 -35.20 -18.74
N SER A 876 8.11 -35.32 -19.71
CA SER A 876 8.40 -36.61 -20.37
C SER A 876 9.00 -37.69 -19.44
N LEU A 877 9.47 -37.34 -18.24
CA LEU A 877 9.89 -38.31 -17.21
C LEU A 877 8.70 -38.92 -16.45
N GLY A 878 7.47 -38.43 -16.66
CA GLY A 878 6.28 -38.87 -15.94
C GLY A 878 6.21 -38.37 -14.50
N LEU A 879 6.86 -37.23 -14.21
CA LEU A 879 6.84 -36.56 -12.90
C LEU A 879 5.93 -35.34 -12.94
N ASP A 880 5.31 -35.01 -11.81
CA ASP A 880 4.69 -33.71 -11.63
C ASP A 880 5.76 -32.64 -11.40
N LEU A 881 5.47 -31.42 -11.83
CA LEU A 881 6.33 -30.26 -11.70
C LEU A 881 5.76 -29.29 -10.68
N ASN A 882 6.64 -28.68 -9.89
CA ASN A 882 6.30 -27.58 -9.00
C ASN A 882 7.12 -26.36 -9.36
N ILE A 883 6.47 -25.21 -9.46
CA ILE A 883 7.15 -23.92 -9.44
C ILE A 883 7.23 -23.51 -7.98
N THR A 884 8.43 -23.47 -7.41
CA THR A 884 8.60 -23.55 -5.94
C THR A 884 8.93 -22.23 -5.28
N GLU A 885 9.60 -21.30 -5.98
CA GLU A 885 10.15 -20.08 -5.39
C GLU A 885 10.02 -18.88 -6.37
N LEU A 886 8.91 -18.79 -7.11
CA LEU A 886 8.75 -17.82 -8.19
C LEU A 886 8.86 -16.38 -7.67
N ASP A 887 9.85 -15.67 -8.18
CA ASP A 887 9.99 -14.23 -8.09
C ASP A 887 10.59 -13.67 -9.39
N ILE A 888 10.20 -12.44 -9.75
CA ILE A 888 10.75 -11.76 -10.93
C ILE A 888 11.31 -10.43 -10.48
N GLN A 889 12.63 -10.34 -10.34
CA GLN A 889 13.31 -9.12 -9.91
C GLN A 889 13.24 -8.02 -10.97
N ALA A 890 13.08 -6.77 -10.57
CA ALA A 890 12.96 -5.67 -11.51
C ALA A 890 14.25 -5.41 -12.33
N MET A 891 15.45 -5.65 -11.78
CA MET A 891 16.72 -5.35 -12.49
C MET A 891 17.36 -6.52 -13.25
N ALA A 892 18.36 -6.17 -14.06
CA ALA A 892 19.31 -7.08 -14.68
C ALA A 892 20.44 -7.50 -13.73
N ARG A 893 20.97 -8.72 -13.88
CA ARG A 893 22.22 -9.15 -13.24
C ARG A 893 23.44 -8.45 -13.88
N LEU A 894 23.63 -7.16 -13.60
CA LEU A 894 24.81 -6.36 -14.00
C LEU A 894 25.71 -6.06 -12.79
N ASP A 895 27.00 -5.82 -13.07
CA ASP A 895 28.13 -5.90 -12.13
C ASP A 895 27.91 -5.30 -10.72
N GLY A 896 28.00 -6.19 -9.73
CA GLY A 896 28.55 -6.03 -8.36
C GLY A 896 28.20 -4.79 -7.52
N ASN A 897 28.53 -3.59 -8.00
CA ASN A 897 28.67 -2.39 -7.17
C ASN A 897 27.67 -1.27 -7.50
N ALA A 898 26.97 -1.32 -8.64
CA ALA A 898 25.89 -0.37 -8.95
C ALA A 898 24.53 -0.77 -8.34
N LYS A 899 24.50 -1.92 -7.65
CA LYS A 899 23.29 -2.66 -7.21
C LYS A 899 22.40 -1.92 -6.21
N LEU A 900 22.94 -1.02 -5.41
CA LEU A 900 22.29 -0.66 -4.13
C LEU A 900 21.17 0.39 -4.23
N ASN A 901 20.99 1.13 -5.34
CA ASN A 901 20.15 2.35 -5.32
C ASN A 901 19.22 2.61 -6.51
N LEU A 902 19.12 1.74 -7.52
CA LEU A 902 18.40 2.08 -8.77
C LEU A 902 16.88 2.27 -8.58
N TYR A 903 16.25 1.50 -7.69
CA TYR A 903 14.81 1.62 -7.37
C TYR A 903 14.54 1.99 -5.90
N ALA A 904 15.52 2.58 -5.22
CA ALA A 904 15.36 3.02 -3.83
C ALA A 904 14.19 4.01 -3.65
N ASN A 905 13.85 4.75 -4.71
CA ASN A 905 12.75 5.73 -4.74
C ASN A 905 11.56 5.28 -5.62
N GLY A 906 11.42 3.97 -5.85
CA GLY A 906 10.33 3.39 -6.64
C GLY A 906 10.76 2.67 -7.91
N ILE A 907 10.03 1.61 -8.24
CA ILE A 907 10.20 0.88 -9.50
C ILE A 907 9.75 1.76 -10.68
N THR A 908 10.49 1.71 -11.79
CA THR A 908 10.08 2.41 -13.02
C THR A 908 8.86 1.73 -13.68
N LYS A 909 8.00 2.49 -14.36
CA LYS A 909 6.87 1.94 -15.14
C LYS A 909 7.33 0.88 -16.15
N SER A 910 8.50 1.07 -16.78
CA SER A 910 9.05 0.11 -17.74
C SER A 910 9.39 -1.23 -17.09
N ALA A 911 10.12 -1.21 -15.96
CA ALA A 911 10.50 -2.43 -15.25
C ALA A 911 9.27 -3.19 -14.72
N GLU A 912 8.29 -2.49 -14.17
CA GLU A 912 7.05 -3.12 -13.70
C GLU A 912 6.22 -3.71 -14.85
N LYS A 913 6.14 -3.01 -15.99
CA LYS A 913 5.50 -3.54 -17.20
C LYS A 913 6.17 -4.83 -17.67
N ASN A 914 7.50 -4.89 -17.60
CA ASN A 914 8.24 -6.09 -17.96
C ASN A 914 7.96 -7.26 -17.02
N GLN A 915 7.99 -7.03 -15.70
CA GLN A 915 7.57 -8.05 -14.72
C GLN A 915 6.15 -8.53 -15.04
N THR A 916 5.23 -7.60 -15.28
CA THR A 916 3.82 -7.88 -15.59
C THR A 916 3.68 -8.78 -16.82
N ARG A 917 4.41 -8.47 -17.91
CA ARG A 917 4.42 -9.28 -19.12
C ARG A 917 4.99 -10.68 -18.88
N MET A 918 6.08 -10.78 -18.13
CA MET A 918 6.68 -12.07 -17.80
C MET A 918 5.73 -12.95 -17.00
N TYR A 919 5.09 -12.41 -15.96
CA TYR A 919 4.09 -13.15 -15.19
C TYR A 919 2.92 -13.63 -16.07
N ALA A 920 2.41 -12.79 -16.96
CA ALA A 920 1.35 -13.19 -17.88
C ALA A 920 1.75 -14.37 -18.78
N GLU A 921 2.93 -14.29 -19.40
CA GLU A 921 3.44 -15.33 -20.30
C GLU A 921 3.71 -16.66 -19.58
N LEU A 922 4.26 -16.59 -18.37
CA LEU A 922 4.53 -17.77 -17.53
C LEU A 922 3.22 -18.42 -17.07
N PHE A 923 2.29 -17.64 -16.51
CA PHE A 923 1.02 -18.19 -16.02
C PHE A 923 0.14 -18.75 -17.14
N LYS A 924 0.17 -18.17 -18.35
CA LYS A 924 -0.46 -18.79 -19.52
C LYS A 924 0.10 -20.19 -19.78
N ARG A 925 1.43 -20.33 -19.82
CA ARG A 925 2.10 -21.63 -20.06
C ARG A 925 1.88 -22.63 -18.94
N TYR A 926 1.80 -22.15 -17.69
CA TYR A 926 1.49 -23.00 -16.55
C TYR A 926 0.06 -23.53 -16.64
N LYS A 927 -0.91 -22.70 -17.03
CA LYS A 927 -2.32 -23.12 -17.25
C LYS A 927 -2.42 -24.17 -18.36
N GLU A 928 -1.68 -24.01 -19.44
CA GLU A 928 -1.62 -24.96 -20.55
C GLU A 928 -1.04 -26.34 -20.14
N ARG A 929 -0.28 -26.39 -19.03
CA ARG A 929 0.36 -27.60 -18.47
C ARG A 929 -0.22 -28.03 -17.12
N LYS A 930 -1.47 -27.68 -16.84
CA LYS A 930 -2.15 -27.99 -15.57
C LYS A 930 -2.22 -29.48 -15.20
N ASP A 931 -2.12 -30.37 -16.19
CA ASP A 931 -2.12 -31.81 -15.94
C ASP A 931 -0.77 -32.32 -15.40
N SER A 932 0.26 -31.47 -15.35
CA SER A 932 1.60 -31.81 -14.84
C SER A 932 2.15 -30.80 -13.85
N ILE A 933 1.72 -29.54 -13.88
CA ILE A 933 2.08 -28.55 -12.86
C ILE A 933 1.02 -28.57 -11.76
N THR A 934 1.40 -28.99 -10.56
CA THR A 934 0.45 -29.15 -9.44
C THR A 934 0.51 -28.01 -8.41
N ARG A 935 1.58 -27.22 -8.41
CA ARG A 935 1.81 -26.12 -7.45
C ARG A 935 2.64 -24.99 -8.09
N VAL A 936 2.22 -23.75 -7.85
CA VAL A 936 2.98 -22.53 -8.16
C VAL A 936 3.08 -21.66 -6.91
N THR A 937 4.28 -21.53 -6.37
CA THR A 937 4.58 -20.85 -5.11
C THR A 937 5.38 -19.58 -5.35
N PHE A 938 4.93 -18.47 -4.77
CA PHE A 938 5.63 -17.18 -4.80
C PHE A 938 6.58 -17.07 -3.62
N TRP A 939 7.87 -16.87 -3.89
CA TRP A 939 8.89 -16.71 -2.82
C TRP A 939 8.81 -15.35 -2.14
N SER A 940 8.44 -14.33 -2.90
CA SER A 940 8.09 -13.00 -2.38
C SER A 940 6.64 -12.71 -2.78
N PRO A 941 5.62 -13.12 -2.01
CA PRO A 941 4.22 -12.85 -2.38
C PRO A 941 3.93 -11.35 -2.42
N ALA A 942 4.57 -10.56 -1.56
CA ALA A 942 4.51 -9.10 -1.55
C ALA A 942 5.92 -8.49 -1.53
N ASP A 943 6.04 -7.25 -1.99
CA ASP A 943 7.26 -6.43 -1.80
C ASP A 943 7.48 -6.10 -0.32
N LYS A 944 6.42 -6.24 0.51
CA LYS A 944 6.51 -6.27 1.97
C LYS A 944 7.19 -7.58 2.41
N HIS A 945 8.28 -7.47 3.18
CA HIS A 945 9.09 -8.61 3.63
C HIS A 945 9.82 -9.38 2.51
N GLN A 946 10.16 -8.74 1.39
CA GLN A 946 10.93 -9.40 0.31
C GLN A 946 12.33 -9.86 0.75
N TYR A 947 12.83 -10.91 0.10
CA TYR A 947 14.10 -11.59 0.40
C TYR A 947 15.33 -10.66 0.46
N TYR A 948 15.42 -9.69 -0.46
CA TYR A 948 16.58 -8.82 -0.59
C TYR A 948 16.57 -7.61 0.35
N ASP A 949 15.40 -7.12 0.77
CA ASP A 949 15.28 -6.08 1.79
C ASP A 949 15.77 -6.61 3.14
N LEU A 950 15.44 -7.86 3.47
CA LEU A 950 15.84 -8.51 4.72
C LEU A 950 17.35 -8.77 4.81
N ARG A 951 18.06 -8.73 3.68
CA ARG A 951 19.52 -8.84 3.61
C ARG A 951 20.23 -7.51 3.37
N ASN A 952 19.46 -6.41 3.27
CA ASN A 952 19.97 -5.08 2.95
C ASN A 952 20.80 -5.05 1.65
N GLU A 953 20.41 -5.87 0.65
CA GLU A 953 21.19 -6.10 -0.57
C GLU A 953 20.74 -5.22 -1.74
N SER A 954 19.44 -5.07 -1.98
CA SER A 954 18.84 -4.16 -2.99
C SER A 954 17.31 -4.10 -2.89
N VAL A 955 16.69 -3.06 -3.49
CA VAL A 955 15.23 -2.93 -3.60
C VAL A 955 14.78 -3.36 -5.01
N GLU A 956 14.18 -4.55 -5.14
CA GLU A 956 13.93 -5.20 -6.44
C GLU A 956 12.45 -5.38 -6.83
N TYR A 957 11.50 -5.05 -5.93
CA TYR A 957 10.05 -5.13 -6.16
C TYR A 957 9.54 -6.44 -6.83
N PRO A 958 9.96 -7.64 -6.36
CA PRO A 958 9.64 -8.90 -7.02
C PRO A 958 8.21 -9.40 -6.79
N GLY A 959 7.53 -8.90 -5.76
CA GLY A 959 6.25 -9.45 -5.32
C GLY A 959 5.07 -9.00 -6.16
N ILE A 960 4.00 -9.80 -6.16
CA ILE A 960 2.77 -9.49 -6.90
C ILE A 960 1.84 -8.52 -6.18
N PHE A 961 2.13 -8.27 -4.90
CA PHE A 961 1.55 -7.21 -4.09
C PHE A 961 2.66 -6.23 -3.69
N ASP A 962 2.32 -4.96 -3.51
CA ASP A 962 3.29 -3.93 -3.11
C ASP A 962 3.61 -3.98 -1.60
N ARG A 963 4.40 -3.01 -1.13
CA ARG A 963 4.78 -2.89 0.30
C ARG A 963 3.59 -2.65 1.23
N ASN A 964 2.46 -2.20 0.68
CA ASN A 964 1.20 -2.00 1.39
C ASN A 964 0.27 -3.20 1.28
N CYS A 965 0.70 -4.31 0.69
CA CYS A 965 -0.15 -5.47 0.41
C CYS A 965 -1.30 -5.14 -0.58
N GLU A 966 -1.12 -4.16 -1.45
CA GLU A 966 -2.04 -3.82 -2.53
C GLU A 966 -1.63 -4.51 -3.83
N ALA A 967 -2.58 -4.89 -4.69
CA ALA A 967 -2.29 -5.60 -5.93
C ALA A 967 -1.49 -4.74 -6.92
N LYS A 968 -0.38 -5.29 -7.40
CA LYS A 968 0.42 -4.70 -8.49
C LYS A 968 -0.15 -5.09 -9.86
N PRO A 969 0.26 -4.45 -10.97
CA PRO A 969 -0.26 -4.80 -12.30
C PRO A 969 -0.06 -6.27 -12.67
N MET A 970 1.06 -6.86 -12.24
CA MET A 970 1.36 -8.29 -12.37
C MET A 970 0.30 -9.21 -11.74
N TYR A 971 -0.32 -8.85 -10.61
CA TYR A 971 -1.41 -9.63 -10.02
C TYR A 971 -2.59 -9.73 -10.99
N TRP A 972 -3.00 -8.62 -11.61
CA TRP A 972 -4.10 -8.60 -12.57
C TRP A 972 -3.78 -9.36 -13.86
N ALA A 973 -2.52 -9.26 -14.31
CA ALA A 973 -2.04 -10.05 -15.43
C ALA A 973 -2.01 -11.55 -15.12
N ILE A 974 -1.81 -11.95 -13.86
CA ILE A 974 -1.97 -13.34 -13.40
C ILE A 974 -3.45 -13.73 -13.35
N ILE A 975 -4.37 -12.84 -12.98
CA ILE A 975 -5.81 -13.17 -12.95
C ILE A 975 -6.33 -13.53 -14.35
N ASN A 976 -5.88 -12.83 -15.39
CA ASN A 976 -6.27 -13.11 -16.77
C ASN A 976 -5.11 -12.88 -17.75
N PRO A 977 -4.17 -13.84 -17.85
CA PRO A 977 -2.99 -13.68 -18.68
C PRO A 977 -3.32 -13.60 -20.17
N GLU A 978 -4.36 -14.30 -20.64
CA GLU A 978 -4.75 -14.28 -22.04
C GLU A 978 -5.27 -12.92 -22.49
N GLU A 979 -6.06 -12.24 -21.65
CA GLU A 979 -6.58 -10.90 -21.97
C GLU A 979 -5.45 -9.85 -21.91
N TYR A 980 -4.56 -9.94 -20.92
CA TYR A 980 -3.36 -9.10 -20.86
C TYR A 980 -2.56 -9.17 -22.17
N LEU A 981 -2.29 -10.38 -22.63
CA LEU A 981 -1.40 -10.64 -23.76
C LEU A 981 -1.99 -10.24 -25.13
N LYS A 982 -3.26 -9.83 -25.21
CA LYS A 982 -3.85 -9.28 -26.45
C LYS A 982 -3.29 -7.89 -26.79
N ASP A 983 -2.95 -7.10 -25.78
CA ASP A 983 -2.34 -5.78 -25.93
C ASP A 983 -1.49 -5.42 -24.70
N PRO A 984 -0.29 -6.03 -24.57
CA PRO A 984 0.61 -5.80 -23.43
C PRO A 984 1.04 -4.33 -23.28
N ASP A 985 1.04 -3.59 -24.40
CA ASP A 985 1.51 -2.21 -24.46
C ASP A 985 0.39 -1.19 -24.18
N GLY A 986 -0.83 -1.43 -24.65
CA GLY A 986 -1.97 -0.52 -24.48
C GLY A 986 -2.85 -0.79 -23.26
N ASN A 987 -2.83 -2.00 -22.68
CA ASN A 987 -3.63 -2.32 -21.49
C ASN A 987 -2.91 -2.04 -20.16
N TYR A 988 -1.58 -1.89 -20.15
CA TYR A 988 -0.81 -1.77 -18.91
C TYR A 988 -1.30 -0.62 -18.01
N GLU A 989 -1.68 0.54 -18.58
CA GLU A 989 -2.21 1.66 -17.78
C GLU A 989 -3.52 1.28 -17.07
N LYS A 990 -4.48 0.65 -17.76
CA LYS A 990 -5.75 0.19 -17.16
C LYS A 990 -5.53 -0.83 -16.05
N ILE A 991 -4.59 -1.74 -16.25
CA ILE A 991 -4.21 -2.78 -15.28
C ILE A 991 -3.56 -2.14 -14.05
N SER A 992 -2.70 -1.15 -14.27
CA SER A 992 -2.08 -0.38 -13.19
C SER A 992 -3.09 0.43 -12.37
N GLU A 993 -4.30 0.61 -12.89
CA GLU A 993 -5.42 1.25 -12.20
C GLU A 993 -6.44 0.24 -11.64
N GLY A 994 -6.19 -1.06 -11.78
CA GLY A 994 -7.08 -2.12 -11.29
C GLY A 994 -8.43 -2.20 -12.01
N THR A 995 -8.54 -1.63 -13.21
CA THR A 995 -9.82 -1.50 -13.95
C THR A 995 -10.15 -2.69 -14.85
N TYR A 996 -9.47 -3.83 -14.69
CA TYR A 996 -9.80 -5.02 -15.47
C TYR A 996 -11.20 -5.53 -15.11
N PRO A 997 -12.14 -5.64 -16.07
CA PRO A 997 -13.45 -6.18 -15.78
C PRO A 997 -13.28 -7.65 -15.38
N LEU A 998 -13.68 -7.94 -14.15
CA LEU A 998 -13.87 -9.30 -13.65
C LEU A 998 -14.71 -10.07 -14.68
N MET A 999 -14.24 -11.26 -15.07
CA MET A 999 -15.14 -12.21 -15.74
C MET A 999 -16.31 -12.44 -14.79
N THR A 1000 -17.49 -11.99 -15.19
CA THR A 1000 -18.75 -12.36 -14.54
C THR A 1000 -18.74 -13.88 -14.42
N SER A 1001 -18.83 -14.38 -13.19
CA SER A 1001 -18.89 -15.81 -12.88
C SER A 1001 -19.94 -16.47 -13.78
N GLY A 1002 -19.47 -17.21 -14.79
CA GLY A 1002 -20.31 -18.13 -15.53
C GLY A 1002 -20.65 -19.29 -14.62
N ASN A 1003 -21.96 -19.48 -14.37
CA ASN A 1003 -22.52 -20.72 -13.86
C ASN A 1003 -22.18 -21.91 -14.77
#